data_AF-A0A7C5R5L5-F1
#
_entry.id   AF-A0A7C5R5L5-F1
#
_cell.length_a   1.000
_cell.length_b   1.000
_cell.length_c   1.000
_cell.angle_alpha   90.00
_cell.angle_beta   90.00
_cell.angle_gamma   90.00
#
_symmetry.space_group_name_H-M   'P 1'
#
loop_
_entity.id
_entity.type
_entity.pdbx_description
1 polymer ?
#
loop_
_entity_poly.entity_id
_entity_poly.type
_entity_poly.pdbx_seq_one_letter_code
_entity_poly.pdbx_strand_id
1 'polypeptide(L)'
;MFRNSLLLPCVMCLCLGELAINSPAIAQDDAQHEWIELRQLAQEEQGYIEEQLGELKNDASETKAERALVQATETHLKTVRGVIDELLKLKESSSLPQARTAMRRIEALELKWSLVDEPKLAQATILEELTSLAEEEPRPGTESMLKRLRELQQREMKNRAEELRLIQARTALEEDQEKLQEEFYKLFEADEDDEETDAGQGENEAEEEEARSIDQNRVSFSKATPTSLDVGDVATQLDRVLGTETTPRVADEVFLRRVWLDLGGTVPFVEYTHQFLEDRTADKRDKLIGRLLSSRYFFEHFSGRISHLLTGRRPVQQTAVNDLPYNGDSLRQFLQISLSKDRPYDQVVRTLLTSKGLVAEGKPGFPAQPSPTNFLMRYEGRPVPLTIATSTSLLGITLQCAQCHDHPQARWKQSDFHGIAAAFGGLRMFYYDGNEADDDEPFYAVVQEIDTAQYRFTSKPLAEDAVAPVVKARLLDETRPFPQGNRRTEVFAQWVTAKENPYFARNFVNHVWFWMMGHRFAASLDDIETLPPTARQALDLLANDFAAHGFHVRRLVATIASTRAYQSAVVGDSTSTAFTEKSIGDGTEEESREFIHPTTRPFTVDQLYHSVDQVTERVLTDSLFPKEEGDSSFDPSVEAFGEHSVSYARSLIQRNSDSIAIAIQEQVEKMREELGDAPIRANIERFYLATLVRRPTDRELTWMTKLAKSEPDGRGLEDVLWVLLNSVEFNTNH
;
A
#
# COMPACT_ATOMS: atom_id res chain seq x y z
N MET A 1 -2.44 -15.00 49.68
CA MET A 1 -1.96 -13.62 49.88
C MET A 1 -1.63 -12.98 48.53
N PHE A 2 -0.76 -13.54 47.69
CA PHE A 2 -0.50 -13.04 46.32
C PHE A 2 -1.72 -12.87 45.39
N ARG A 3 -2.76 -13.71 45.53
CA ARG A 3 -4.00 -13.60 44.73
C ARG A 3 -4.83 -12.32 44.93
N ASN A 4 -4.66 -11.61 46.06
CA ASN A 4 -5.53 -10.47 46.40
C ASN A 4 -4.91 -9.10 46.09
N SER A 5 -3.59 -9.02 45.90
CA SER A 5 -2.88 -7.78 45.52
C SER A 5 -2.76 -7.58 44.00
N LEU A 6 -3.12 -8.59 43.20
CA LEU A 6 -2.99 -8.56 41.74
C LEU A 6 -4.29 -8.17 41.00
N LEU A 7 -5.39 -7.97 41.71
CA LEU A 7 -6.65 -7.52 41.11
C LEU A 7 -6.66 -6.00 40.86
N LEU A 8 -5.84 -5.22 41.57
CA LEU A 8 -5.86 -3.76 41.50
C LEU A 8 -5.36 -3.20 40.14
N PRO A 9 -4.24 -3.66 39.55
CA PRO A 9 -3.78 -3.16 38.25
C PRO A 9 -4.75 -3.49 37.10
N CYS A 10 -5.29 -4.71 37.08
CA CYS A 10 -6.25 -5.14 36.05
C CYS A 10 -7.61 -4.40 36.18
N VAL A 11 -8.06 -4.12 37.41
CA VAL A 11 -9.28 -3.34 37.65
C VAL A 11 -9.05 -1.85 37.36
N MET A 12 -7.86 -1.31 37.64
CA MET A 12 -7.49 0.06 37.28
C MET A 12 -7.48 0.27 35.75
N CYS A 13 -7.00 -0.70 34.96
CA CYS A 13 -6.97 -0.58 33.51
C CYS A 13 -8.33 -0.80 32.82
N LEU A 14 -9.20 -1.66 33.36
CA LEU A 14 -10.58 -1.77 32.89
C LEU A 14 -11.35 -0.45 33.08
N CYS A 15 -11.15 0.24 34.20
CA CYS A 15 -11.73 1.56 34.43
C CYS A 15 -11.10 2.64 33.52
N LEU A 16 -9.78 2.57 33.23
CA LEU A 16 -9.07 3.52 32.37
C LEU A 16 -9.45 3.41 30.89
N GLY A 17 -9.70 2.20 30.38
CA GLY A 17 -10.16 1.96 29.02
C GLY A 17 -11.54 2.56 28.77
N GLU A 18 -12.49 2.35 29.67
CA GLU A 18 -13.86 2.89 29.55
C GLU A 18 -13.93 4.42 29.65
N LEU A 19 -13.07 5.06 30.45
CA LEU A 19 -13.05 6.50 30.65
C LEU A 19 -12.36 7.27 29.51
N ALA A 20 -11.31 6.71 28.89
CA ALA A 20 -10.55 7.35 27.82
C ALA A 20 -11.20 7.20 26.43
N ILE A 21 -11.94 6.11 26.19
CA ILE A 21 -12.69 5.90 24.95
C ILE A 21 -13.89 6.88 24.83
N ASN A 22 -14.45 7.29 25.97
CA ASN A 22 -15.71 8.06 26.03
C ASN A 22 -15.55 9.57 26.28
N SER A 23 -14.34 10.12 26.41
CA SER A 23 -14.15 11.58 26.60
C SER A 23 -12.91 12.11 25.88
N PRO A 24 -13.05 12.76 24.70
CA PRO A 24 -11.93 13.26 23.91
C PRO A 24 -11.19 14.47 24.54
N ALA A 25 -11.74 15.08 25.59
CA ALA A 25 -11.19 16.30 26.20
C ALA A 25 -10.63 16.01 27.60
N ILE A 26 -9.31 16.07 27.75
CA ILE A 26 -8.55 15.98 29.02
C ILE A 26 -8.80 17.21 29.95
N ALA A 27 -9.83 18.01 29.68
CA ALA A 27 -10.09 19.30 30.32
C ALA A 27 -11.26 19.30 31.35
N GLN A 28 -11.95 18.18 31.58
CA GLN A 28 -13.02 18.14 32.59
C GLN A 28 -12.51 17.71 33.97
N ASP A 29 -12.93 18.44 35.02
CA ASP A 29 -12.52 18.29 36.42
C ASP A 29 -12.73 16.86 36.97
N ASP A 30 -13.75 16.15 36.50
CA ASP A 30 -14.10 14.81 36.99
C ASP A 30 -13.08 13.74 36.54
N ALA A 31 -12.57 13.83 35.31
CA ALA A 31 -11.50 12.94 34.83
C ALA A 31 -10.20 13.16 35.62
N GLN A 32 -9.85 14.43 35.93
CA GLN A 32 -8.64 14.73 36.71
C GLN A 32 -8.67 14.14 38.12
N HIS A 33 -9.86 14.00 38.74
CA HIS A 33 -9.99 13.41 40.08
C HIS A 33 -9.73 11.90 40.06
N GLU A 34 -10.30 11.20 39.09
CA GLU A 34 -10.09 9.76 38.90
C GLU A 34 -8.61 9.45 38.56
N TRP A 35 -7.95 10.30 37.77
CA TRP A 35 -6.51 10.18 37.50
C TRP A 35 -5.63 10.34 38.75
N ILE A 36 -6.01 11.22 39.70
CA ILE A 36 -5.29 11.41 40.96
C ILE A 36 -5.45 10.17 41.85
N GLU A 37 -6.64 9.60 41.94
CA GLU A 37 -6.90 8.36 42.68
C GLU A 37 -6.12 7.17 42.10
N LEU A 38 -6.07 7.05 40.77
CA LEU A 38 -5.33 5.98 40.10
C LEU A 38 -3.82 6.07 40.29
N ARG A 39 -3.25 7.28 40.23
CA ARG A 39 -1.83 7.48 40.55
C ARG A 39 -1.53 7.09 41.99
N GLN A 40 -2.44 7.42 42.90
CA GLN A 40 -2.29 7.11 44.31
C GLN A 40 -2.38 5.60 44.57
N LEU A 41 -3.31 4.91 43.92
CA LEU A 41 -3.43 3.44 43.94
C LEU A 41 -2.18 2.74 43.37
N ALA A 42 -1.62 3.22 42.25
CA ALA A 42 -0.39 2.67 41.67
C ALA A 42 0.83 2.85 42.61
N GLN A 43 0.90 3.99 43.31
CA GLN A 43 1.96 4.25 44.30
C GLN A 43 1.80 3.41 45.56
N GLU A 44 0.56 3.17 46.00
CA GLU A 44 0.25 2.28 47.13
C GLU A 44 0.59 0.81 46.80
N GLU A 45 0.27 0.33 45.60
CA GLU A 45 0.67 -0.99 45.12
C GLU A 45 2.19 -1.12 44.96
N GLN A 46 2.88 -0.11 44.44
CA GLN A 46 4.34 -0.10 44.40
C GLN A 46 4.93 -0.27 45.82
N GLY A 47 4.39 0.46 46.81
CA GLY A 47 4.82 0.36 48.20
C GLY A 47 4.56 -1.02 48.80
N TYR A 48 3.40 -1.61 48.52
CA TYR A 48 3.04 -2.96 48.96
C TYR A 48 3.96 -4.03 48.34
N ILE A 49 4.26 -3.95 47.04
CA ILE A 49 5.17 -4.87 46.36
C ILE A 49 6.60 -4.73 46.90
N GLU A 50 7.05 -3.51 47.20
CA GLU A 50 8.37 -3.27 47.81
C GLU A 50 8.48 -3.85 49.22
N GLU A 51 7.42 -3.76 50.02
CA GLU A 51 7.32 -4.36 51.35
C GLU A 51 7.35 -5.90 51.27
N GLN A 52 6.51 -6.50 50.42
CA GLN A 52 6.46 -7.95 50.20
C GLN A 52 7.78 -8.49 49.63
N LEU A 53 8.44 -7.75 48.73
CA LEU A 53 9.76 -8.10 48.21
C LEU A 53 10.83 -8.04 49.31
N GLY A 54 10.70 -7.10 50.26
CA GLY A 54 11.55 -7.01 51.45
C GLY A 54 11.39 -8.22 52.37
N GLU A 55 10.15 -8.63 52.65
CA GLU A 55 9.83 -9.83 53.43
C GLU A 55 10.33 -11.10 52.74
N LEU A 56 10.06 -11.26 51.44
CA LEU A 56 10.54 -12.37 50.62
C LEU A 56 12.07 -12.46 50.61
N LYS A 57 12.78 -11.34 50.50
CA LYS A 57 14.25 -11.32 50.53
C LYS A 57 14.83 -11.66 51.90
N ASN A 58 14.10 -11.38 52.97
CA ASN A 58 14.50 -11.72 54.34
C ASN A 58 14.27 -13.21 54.66
N ASP A 59 13.24 -13.83 54.07
CA ASP A 59 12.92 -15.26 54.23
C ASP A 59 13.58 -16.19 53.20
N ALA A 60 14.00 -15.69 52.02
CA ALA A 60 14.55 -16.45 50.89
C ALA A 60 15.98 -17.01 51.11
N SER A 61 16.20 -17.70 52.22
CA SER A 61 17.53 -18.17 52.61
C SER A 61 17.89 -19.59 52.13
N GLU A 62 16.99 -20.40 51.55
CA GLU A 62 17.36 -21.82 51.34
C GLU A 62 16.99 -22.46 49.97
N THR A 63 15.90 -22.08 49.26
CA THR A 63 15.49 -22.83 48.04
C THR A 63 15.64 -22.08 46.70
N LYS A 64 15.73 -22.84 45.59
CA LYS A 64 15.80 -22.29 44.23
C LYS A 64 14.46 -21.65 43.80
N ALA A 65 13.34 -22.17 44.30
CA ALA A 65 12.00 -21.64 44.06
C ALA A 65 11.81 -20.26 44.71
N GLU A 66 12.27 -20.07 45.95
CA GLU A 66 12.26 -18.77 46.62
C GLU A 66 13.07 -17.71 45.85
N ARG A 67 14.25 -18.08 45.32
CA ARG A 67 15.06 -17.18 44.48
C ARG A 67 14.38 -16.82 43.16
N ALA A 68 13.68 -17.77 42.53
CA ALA A 68 12.92 -17.52 41.31
C ALA A 68 11.69 -16.63 41.58
N LEU A 69 11.05 -16.80 42.74
CA LEU A 69 9.94 -15.96 43.18
C LEU A 69 10.40 -14.53 43.43
N VAL A 70 11.53 -14.33 44.13
CA VAL A 70 12.16 -13.01 44.32
C VAL A 70 12.46 -12.35 42.98
N GLN A 71 13.03 -13.09 42.01
CA GLN A 71 13.31 -12.55 40.68
C GLN A 71 12.05 -12.18 39.89
N ALA A 72 10.97 -12.95 40.03
CA ALA A 72 9.68 -12.65 39.42
C ALA A 72 9.05 -11.39 40.05
N THR A 73 9.11 -11.25 41.37
CA THR A 73 8.62 -10.06 42.10
C THR A 73 9.45 -8.80 41.77
N GLU A 74 10.77 -8.92 41.60
CA GLU A 74 11.62 -7.82 41.12
C GLU A 74 11.27 -7.38 39.69
N THR A 75 10.93 -8.35 38.84
CA THR A 75 10.48 -8.09 37.47
C THR A 75 9.12 -7.39 37.47
N HIS A 76 8.20 -7.81 38.36
CA HIS A 76 6.89 -7.17 38.56
C HIS A 76 7.03 -5.71 38.99
N LEU A 77 7.89 -5.45 39.99
CA LEU A 77 8.17 -4.10 40.45
C LEU A 77 8.74 -3.20 39.34
N LYS A 78 9.56 -3.77 38.44
CA LYS A 78 10.10 -3.05 37.28
C LYS A 78 9.00 -2.69 36.26
N THR A 79 8.05 -3.59 36.01
CA THR A 79 6.91 -3.33 35.11
C THR A 79 5.99 -2.26 35.69
N VAL A 80 5.63 -2.36 36.97
CA VAL A 80 4.78 -1.35 37.67
C VAL A 80 5.43 0.04 37.60
N ARG A 81 6.75 0.14 37.83
CA ARG A 81 7.48 1.41 37.66
C ARG A 81 7.43 1.93 36.23
N GLY A 82 7.54 1.06 35.22
CA GLY A 82 7.41 1.45 33.82
C GLY A 82 6.02 1.98 33.46
N VAL A 83 4.97 1.39 34.01
CA VAL A 83 3.58 1.87 33.86
C VAL A 83 3.43 3.25 34.52
N ILE A 84 3.94 3.42 35.75
CA ILE A 84 3.94 4.72 36.44
C ILE A 84 4.68 5.79 35.62
N ASP A 85 5.82 5.47 35.03
CA ASP A 85 6.60 6.39 34.21
C ASP A 85 5.85 6.82 32.92
N GLU A 86 5.18 5.89 32.23
CA GLU A 86 4.37 6.23 31.04
C GLU A 86 3.10 7.00 31.41
N LEU A 87 2.46 6.70 32.54
CA LEU A 87 1.35 7.49 33.08
C LEU A 87 1.76 8.94 33.40
N LEU A 88 2.99 9.16 33.89
CA LEU A 88 3.53 10.49 34.11
C LEU A 88 3.77 11.24 32.80
N LYS A 89 4.28 10.55 31.75
CA LYS A 89 4.44 11.14 30.41
C LYS A 89 3.10 11.48 29.75
N LEU A 90 2.09 10.63 29.93
CA LEU A 90 0.73 10.86 29.46
C LEU A 90 0.17 12.16 30.05
N LYS A 91 0.34 12.38 31.36
CA LYS A 91 -0.08 13.59 32.05
C LYS A 91 0.60 14.87 31.54
N GLU A 92 1.83 14.75 31.08
CA GLU A 92 2.62 15.85 30.53
C GLU A 92 2.39 16.05 29.02
N SER A 93 1.64 15.15 28.36
CA SER A 93 1.39 15.21 26.93
C SER A 93 0.39 16.30 26.57
N SER A 94 0.70 17.07 25.53
CA SER A 94 -0.13 18.18 25.05
C SER A 94 -0.87 17.86 23.74
N SER A 95 -0.82 16.61 23.26
CA SER A 95 -1.45 16.20 22.00
C SER A 95 -2.02 14.78 22.05
N LEU A 96 -3.14 14.57 21.37
CA LEU A 96 -3.86 13.29 21.29
C LEU A 96 -3.00 12.11 20.79
N PRO A 97 -2.08 12.27 19.81
CA PRO A 97 -1.20 11.19 19.37
C PRO A 97 -0.23 10.74 20.48
N GLN A 98 0.36 11.67 21.22
CA GLN A 98 1.27 11.35 22.33
C GLN A 98 0.54 10.60 23.46
N ALA A 99 -0.71 10.99 23.73
CA ALA A 99 -1.55 10.31 24.70
C ALA A 99 -1.85 8.85 24.27
N ARG A 100 -2.25 8.66 23.01
CA ARG A 100 -2.51 7.32 22.43
C ARG A 100 -1.26 6.44 22.42
N THR A 101 -0.07 6.99 22.14
CA THR A 101 1.20 6.25 22.18
C THR A 101 1.54 5.77 23.58
N ALA A 102 1.41 6.62 24.61
CA ALA A 102 1.68 6.22 25.98
C ALA A 102 0.66 5.18 26.49
N MET A 103 -0.62 5.26 26.10
CA MET A 103 -1.61 4.22 26.40
C MET A 103 -1.25 2.86 25.79
N ARG A 104 -0.90 2.81 24.49
CA ARG A 104 -0.48 1.55 23.85
C ARG A 104 0.78 0.95 24.46
N ARG A 105 1.68 1.77 24.99
CA ARG A 105 2.86 1.31 25.74
C ARG A 105 2.50 0.72 27.09
N ILE A 106 1.51 1.30 27.78
CA ILE A 106 0.95 0.73 29.01
C ILE A 106 0.32 -0.63 28.70
N GLU A 107 -0.54 -0.73 27.68
CA GLU A 107 -1.12 -2.00 27.22
C GLU A 107 -0.05 -3.04 26.84
N ALA A 108 1.03 -2.64 26.17
CA ALA A 108 2.13 -3.53 25.81
C ALA A 108 2.94 -4.01 27.04
N LEU A 109 3.07 -3.18 28.08
CA LEU A 109 3.67 -3.55 29.36
C LEU A 109 2.75 -4.52 30.14
N GLU A 110 1.44 -4.34 30.04
CA GLU A 110 0.43 -5.24 30.60
C GLU A 110 0.38 -6.59 29.87
N LEU A 111 0.47 -6.60 28.53
CA LEU A 111 0.50 -7.84 27.75
C LEU A 111 1.78 -8.65 28.03
N LYS A 112 2.91 -7.96 28.27
CA LYS A 112 4.15 -8.61 28.77
C LYS A 112 3.95 -9.23 30.16
N TRP A 113 2.99 -8.74 30.94
CA TRP A 113 2.68 -9.21 32.29
C TRP A 113 1.58 -10.27 32.34
N SER A 114 0.49 -10.15 31.57
CA SER A 114 -0.60 -11.13 31.50
C SER A 114 -0.15 -12.52 31.05
N LEU A 115 1.02 -12.59 30.41
CA LEU A 115 1.71 -13.82 30.00
C LEU A 115 2.66 -14.40 31.07
N VAL A 116 2.83 -13.72 32.21
CA VAL A 116 3.18 -14.37 33.48
C VAL A 116 1.91 -15.00 34.03
N ASP A 117 1.34 -15.93 33.27
CA ASP A 117 0.17 -16.68 33.67
C ASP A 117 0.58 -17.54 34.88
N GLU A 118 0.12 -17.19 36.09
CA GLU A 118 0.39 -17.94 37.33
C GLU A 118 0.26 -19.47 37.15
N PRO A 119 -0.70 -20.02 36.37
CA PRO A 119 -0.79 -21.45 36.10
C PRO A 119 0.39 -22.03 35.31
N LYS A 120 1.00 -21.27 34.39
CA LYS A 120 2.15 -21.71 33.57
C LYS A 120 3.47 -21.57 34.32
N LEU A 121 3.62 -20.50 35.12
CA LEU A 121 4.73 -20.36 36.07
C LEU A 121 4.67 -21.44 37.16
N ALA A 122 3.46 -21.71 37.67
CA ALA A 122 3.19 -22.84 38.55
C ALA A 122 3.49 -24.16 37.85
N GLN A 123 3.11 -24.39 36.59
CA GLN A 123 3.43 -25.65 35.87
C GLN A 123 4.93 -25.89 35.71
N ALA A 124 5.72 -24.87 35.35
CA ALA A 124 7.17 -25.01 35.25
C ALA A 124 7.82 -25.27 36.61
N THR A 125 7.33 -24.61 37.67
CA THR A 125 7.80 -24.77 39.05
C THR A 125 7.38 -26.12 39.62
N ILE A 126 6.15 -26.58 39.36
CA ILE A 126 5.62 -27.91 39.70
C ILE A 126 6.40 -28.99 38.96
N LEU A 127 6.72 -28.83 37.67
CA LEU A 127 7.55 -29.78 36.93
C LEU A 127 8.96 -29.86 37.51
N GLU A 128 9.52 -28.75 37.98
CA GLU A 128 10.84 -28.70 38.63
C GLU A 128 10.82 -29.34 40.03
N GLU A 129 9.82 -29.06 40.85
CA GLU A 129 9.61 -29.71 42.17
C GLU A 129 9.32 -31.20 42.04
N LEU A 130 8.44 -31.62 41.12
CA LEU A 130 8.16 -33.04 40.86
C LEU A 130 9.40 -33.79 40.36
N THR A 131 10.27 -33.12 39.62
CA THR A 131 11.56 -33.68 39.19
C THR A 131 12.52 -33.80 40.38
N SER A 132 12.62 -32.78 41.23
CA SER A 132 13.45 -32.80 42.45
C SER A 132 13.02 -33.89 43.43
N LEU A 133 11.71 -33.98 43.70
CA LEU A 133 11.13 -35.01 44.59
C LEU A 133 11.36 -36.43 44.05
N ALA A 134 11.28 -36.61 42.73
CA ALA A 134 11.55 -37.90 42.09
C ALA A 134 13.04 -38.28 42.10
N GLU A 135 13.95 -37.30 42.18
CA GLU A 135 15.40 -37.52 42.34
C GLU A 135 15.78 -37.84 43.80
N GLU A 136 15.09 -37.24 44.78
CA GLU A 136 15.33 -37.44 46.21
C GLU A 136 14.80 -38.79 46.73
N GLU A 137 13.67 -39.30 46.22
CA GLU A 137 13.08 -40.59 46.62
C GLU A 137 12.85 -41.57 45.43
N PRO A 138 13.88 -42.27 44.94
CA PRO A 138 13.74 -43.16 43.79
C PRO A 138 12.95 -44.44 44.12
N ARG A 139 11.92 -44.74 43.32
CA ARG A 139 11.10 -45.97 43.33
C ARG A 139 11.27 -46.76 42.02
N PRO A 140 10.85 -48.03 41.93
CA PRO A 140 10.86 -48.77 40.67
C PRO A 140 10.03 -48.04 39.60
N GLY A 141 10.63 -47.66 38.47
CA GLY A 141 9.98 -46.89 37.40
C GLY A 141 10.29 -45.38 37.37
N THR A 142 10.95 -44.85 38.40
CA THR A 142 11.33 -43.42 38.50
C THR A 142 12.17 -42.91 37.33
N GLU A 143 13.05 -43.74 36.76
CA GLU A 143 13.92 -43.34 35.65
C GLU A 143 13.13 -43.01 34.36
N SER A 144 12.06 -43.75 34.09
CA SER A 144 11.15 -43.47 32.96
C SER A 144 10.29 -42.22 33.20
N MET A 145 9.94 -41.95 34.46
CA MET A 145 9.16 -40.78 34.86
C MET A 145 10.02 -39.50 34.76
N LEU A 146 11.26 -39.54 35.28
CA LEU A 146 12.23 -38.45 35.18
C LEU A 146 12.54 -38.10 33.72
N LYS A 147 12.69 -39.11 32.85
CA LYS A 147 12.86 -38.86 31.41
C LYS A 147 11.68 -38.07 30.82
N ARG A 148 10.45 -38.44 31.15
CA ARG A 148 9.24 -37.79 30.63
C ARG A 148 9.02 -36.39 31.22
N LEU A 149 9.34 -36.20 32.50
CA LEU A 149 9.30 -34.87 33.14
C LEU A 149 10.33 -33.92 32.51
N ARG A 150 11.56 -34.38 32.26
CA ARG A 150 12.60 -33.59 31.57
C ARG A 150 12.23 -33.26 30.13
N GLU A 151 11.60 -34.19 29.39
CA GLU A 151 11.08 -33.93 28.03
C GLU A 151 9.97 -32.87 28.03
N LEU A 152 9.04 -32.92 29.00
CA LEU A 152 7.99 -31.92 29.17
C LEU A 152 8.57 -30.55 29.56
N GLN A 153 9.55 -30.52 30.47
CA GLN A 153 10.23 -29.28 30.87
C GLN A 153 10.98 -28.63 29.71
N GLN A 154 11.69 -29.41 28.89
CA GLN A 154 12.36 -28.91 27.68
C GLN A 154 11.36 -28.37 26.66
N ARG A 155 10.22 -29.05 26.47
CA ARG A 155 9.16 -28.61 25.57
C ARG A 155 8.54 -27.29 26.04
N GLU A 156 8.27 -27.17 27.33
CA GLU A 156 7.66 -25.97 27.91
C GLU A 156 8.62 -24.76 27.85
N MET A 157 9.90 -24.97 28.17
CA MET A 157 10.92 -23.92 27.99
C MET A 157 11.06 -23.48 26.53
N LYS A 158 10.98 -24.42 25.58
CA LYS A 158 11.04 -24.10 24.15
C LYS A 158 9.82 -23.31 23.68
N ASN A 159 8.61 -23.68 24.14
CA ASN A 159 7.39 -22.95 23.83
C ASN A 159 7.45 -21.51 24.37
N ARG A 160 7.91 -21.35 25.62
CA ARG A 160 8.04 -20.03 26.26
C ARG A 160 9.09 -19.14 25.61
N ALA A 161 10.23 -19.70 25.21
CA ALA A 161 11.26 -18.97 24.48
C ALA A 161 10.75 -18.50 23.10
N GLU A 162 9.93 -19.31 22.43
CA GLU A 162 9.29 -18.93 21.17
C GLU A 162 8.23 -17.83 21.40
N GLU A 163 7.40 -17.95 22.42
CA GLU A 163 6.37 -16.95 22.77
C GLU A 163 6.99 -15.58 23.09
N LEU A 164 8.06 -15.54 23.91
CA LEU A 164 8.83 -14.31 24.18
C LEU A 164 9.44 -13.71 22.92
N ARG A 165 9.95 -14.56 22.02
CA ARG A 165 10.52 -14.13 20.74
C ARG A 165 9.46 -13.50 19.84
N LEU A 166 8.25 -14.08 19.81
CA LEU A 166 7.11 -13.54 19.05
C LEU A 166 6.67 -12.17 19.55
N ILE A 167 6.65 -11.95 20.87
CA ILE A 167 6.31 -10.66 21.47
C ILE A 167 7.36 -9.59 21.16
N GLN A 168 8.64 -9.93 21.31
CA GLN A 168 9.73 -9.00 20.96
C GLN A 168 9.70 -8.63 19.48
N ALA A 169 9.39 -9.61 18.61
CA ALA A 169 9.16 -9.35 17.20
C ALA A 169 7.95 -8.44 17.00
N ARG A 170 6.82 -8.68 17.67
CA ARG A 170 5.63 -7.84 17.60
C ARG A 170 5.90 -6.38 17.99
N THR A 171 6.55 -6.13 19.12
CA THR A 171 6.85 -4.75 19.56
C THR A 171 7.75 -4.02 18.54
N ALA A 172 8.78 -4.70 18.00
CA ALA A 172 9.64 -4.10 16.98
C ALA A 172 8.87 -3.80 15.67
N LEU A 173 7.89 -4.65 15.33
CA LEU A 173 7.04 -4.45 14.16
C LEU A 173 6.08 -3.27 14.34
N GLU A 174 5.53 -3.09 15.54
CA GLU A 174 4.71 -1.93 15.90
C GLU A 174 5.51 -0.62 15.76
N GLU A 175 6.74 -0.57 16.27
CA GLU A 175 7.63 0.60 16.12
C GLU A 175 7.93 0.96 14.65
N ASP A 176 8.09 -0.03 13.78
CA ASP A 176 8.35 0.21 12.36
C ASP A 176 7.09 0.68 11.62
N GLN A 177 5.91 0.20 12.01
CA GLN A 177 4.63 0.71 11.50
C GLN A 177 4.39 2.15 11.94
N GLU A 178 4.69 2.50 13.19
CA GLU A 178 4.59 3.89 13.69
C GLU A 178 5.47 4.84 12.88
N LYS A 179 6.72 4.46 12.57
CA LYS A 179 7.60 5.29 11.72
C LYS A 179 7.01 5.51 10.34
N LEU A 180 6.45 4.47 9.72
CA LEU A 180 5.82 4.59 8.40
C LEU A 180 4.57 5.48 8.46
N GLN A 181 3.77 5.36 9.51
CA GLN A 181 2.61 6.21 9.75
C GLN A 181 3.02 7.68 9.95
N GLU A 182 4.03 7.97 10.77
CA GLU A 182 4.57 9.33 10.90
C GLU A 182 5.10 9.89 9.57
N GLU A 183 5.77 9.06 8.78
CA GLU A 183 6.27 9.45 7.46
C GLU A 183 5.14 9.76 6.48
N PHE A 184 4.03 9.03 6.58
CA PHE A 184 2.81 9.29 5.83
C PHE A 184 2.21 10.63 6.22
N TYR A 185 1.95 10.85 7.51
CA TYR A 185 1.40 12.12 7.98
C TYR A 185 2.29 13.31 7.60
N LYS A 186 3.61 13.21 7.75
CA LYS A 186 4.56 14.26 7.29
C LYS A 186 4.48 14.53 5.79
N LEU A 187 4.08 13.57 4.97
CA LEU A 187 3.90 13.75 3.53
C LEU A 187 2.62 14.53 3.20
N PHE A 188 1.59 14.47 4.05
CA PHE A 188 0.24 14.95 3.75
C PHE A 188 -0.30 16.04 4.71
N GLU A 189 0.33 16.33 5.86
CA GLU A 189 -0.14 17.29 6.89
C GLU A 189 0.87 18.41 7.23
N ALA A 190 1.76 18.80 6.30
CA ALA A 190 2.85 19.74 6.62
C ALA A 190 2.48 21.24 6.70
N ASP A 191 1.21 21.64 6.84
CA ASP A 191 0.81 23.06 6.94
C ASP A 191 -0.29 23.34 8.00
N GLU A 192 -0.39 22.55 9.07
CA GLU A 192 -1.19 22.95 10.23
C GLU A 192 -0.36 23.86 11.16
N ASP A 193 -0.32 25.15 10.85
CA ASP A 193 -0.11 26.16 11.91
C ASP A 193 -1.43 26.27 12.69
N ASP A 194 -1.50 25.63 13.86
CA ASP A 194 -2.38 25.90 15.02
C ASP A 194 -3.75 26.59 14.75
N GLU A 195 -4.71 25.90 14.13
CA GLU A 195 -6.13 26.23 14.33
C GLU A 195 -6.87 25.03 14.93
N GLU A 196 -7.07 25.11 16.26
CA GLU A 196 -7.94 24.27 17.06
C GLU A 196 -9.39 24.40 16.53
N THR A 197 -9.83 23.47 15.68
CA THR A 197 -11.24 23.39 15.28
C THR A 197 -12.00 22.46 16.21
N ASP A 198 -12.98 23.04 16.91
CA ASP A 198 -13.95 22.44 17.83
C ASP A 198 -14.65 21.22 17.17
N ALA A 199 -14.38 20.02 17.69
CA ALA A 199 -14.93 18.76 17.22
C ALA A 199 -16.42 18.70 17.54
N GLY A 200 -17.26 19.00 16.54
CA GLY A 200 -18.68 19.12 16.77
C GLY A 200 -19.57 19.28 15.54
N GLN A 201 -19.24 18.73 14.36
CA GLN A 201 -20.22 18.61 13.25
C GLN A 201 -20.03 17.33 12.42
N GLY A 202 -20.55 16.21 12.94
CA GLY A 202 -20.67 14.95 12.22
C GLY A 202 -21.72 15.01 11.12
N GLU A 203 -21.31 15.46 9.94
CA GLU A 203 -21.82 15.17 8.58
C GLU A 203 -21.07 16.06 7.55
N ASN A 204 -20.51 17.20 7.97
CA ASN A 204 -19.69 18.10 7.12
C ASN A 204 -18.18 17.80 7.13
N GLU A 205 -17.67 17.07 8.13
CA GLU A 205 -16.22 16.84 8.29
C GLU A 205 -15.60 16.08 7.12
N ALA A 206 -16.31 15.11 6.52
CA ALA A 206 -15.81 14.33 5.39
C ALA A 206 -15.72 15.17 4.09
N GLU A 207 -16.73 16.00 3.81
CA GLU A 207 -16.70 16.91 2.64
C GLU A 207 -15.60 17.97 2.80
N GLU A 208 -15.39 18.48 4.03
CA GLU A 208 -14.31 19.42 4.33
C GLU A 208 -12.91 18.79 4.27
N GLU A 209 -12.74 17.52 4.68
CA GLU A 209 -11.48 16.77 4.59
C GLU A 209 -11.13 16.43 3.12
N GLU A 210 -12.15 16.13 2.31
CA GLU A 210 -11.98 15.84 0.89
C GLU A 210 -11.69 17.10 0.06
N ALA A 211 -12.38 18.22 0.31
CA ALA A 211 -12.04 19.52 -0.29
C ALA A 211 -10.60 19.94 0.06
N ARG A 212 -10.16 19.67 1.30
CA ARG A 212 -8.76 19.84 1.73
C ARG A 212 -7.79 19.00 0.90
N SER A 213 -8.15 17.78 0.48
CA SER A 213 -7.29 16.91 -0.33
C SER A 213 -6.98 17.50 -1.72
N ILE A 214 -7.98 18.07 -2.41
CA ILE A 214 -7.78 18.76 -3.70
C ILE A 214 -6.83 19.96 -3.53
N ASP A 215 -7.04 20.77 -2.50
CA ASP A 215 -6.20 21.95 -2.26
C ASP A 215 -4.78 21.56 -1.83
N GLN A 216 -4.61 20.52 -1.01
CA GLN A 216 -3.30 19.98 -0.67
C GLN A 216 -2.54 19.49 -1.91
N ASN A 217 -3.21 18.87 -2.88
CA ASN A 217 -2.63 18.48 -4.16
C ASN A 217 -2.16 19.70 -4.97
N ARG A 218 -2.98 20.75 -5.03
CA ARG A 218 -2.66 22.04 -5.63
C ARG A 218 -1.44 22.69 -4.96
N VAL A 219 -1.45 22.78 -3.62
CA VAL A 219 -0.36 23.34 -2.80
C VAL A 219 0.92 22.54 -2.99
N SER A 220 0.84 21.21 -2.96
CA SER A 220 1.98 20.31 -3.20
C SER A 220 2.66 20.59 -4.55
N PHE A 221 1.88 20.68 -5.64
CA PHE A 221 2.43 21.03 -6.94
C PHE A 221 3.01 22.44 -6.94
N SER A 222 2.35 23.40 -6.28
CA SER A 222 2.84 24.78 -6.17
C SER A 222 4.23 24.85 -5.51
N LYS A 223 4.47 24.07 -4.45
CA LYS A 223 5.73 24.00 -3.68
C LYS A 223 6.78 23.09 -4.32
N ALA A 224 6.37 22.13 -5.17
CA ALA A 224 7.27 21.21 -5.83
C ALA A 224 8.31 21.96 -6.67
N THR A 225 9.60 21.72 -6.36
CA THR A 225 10.71 22.31 -7.11
C THR A 225 11.05 21.41 -8.29
N PRO A 226 11.24 21.95 -9.51
CA PRO A 226 11.68 21.15 -10.66
C PRO A 226 12.96 20.37 -10.32
N THR A 227 12.84 19.06 -10.20
CA THR A 227 13.99 18.20 -9.93
C THR A 227 14.58 17.78 -11.26
N SER A 228 15.78 18.28 -11.58
CA SER A 228 16.52 17.78 -12.75
C SER A 228 16.96 16.35 -12.46
N LEU A 229 16.26 15.40 -13.05
CA LEU A 229 16.68 14.00 -13.09
C LEU A 229 17.62 13.89 -14.29
N ASP A 230 18.92 13.78 -14.04
CA ASP A 230 19.93 13.62 -15.10
C ASP A 230 19.69 12.28 -15.81
N VAL A 231 18.91 12.28 -16.91
CA VAL A 231 18.63 11.09 -17.73
C VAL A 231 19.78 10.74 -18.69
N GLY A 232 20.90 11.48 -18.65
CA GLY A 232 22.04 11.31 -19.54
C GLY A 232 21.62 11.41 -21.02
N ASP A 233 22.20 10.55 -21.85
CA ASP A 233 21.87 10.44 -23.27
C ASP A 233 20.90 9.30 -23.59
N VAL A 234 20.37 8.59 -22.60
CA VAL A 234 19.55 7.38 -22.78
C VAL A 234 18.27 7.66 -23.56
N ALA A 235 17.60 8.79 -23.29
CA ALA A 235 16.43 9.20 -24.07
C ALA A 235 16.78 9.41 -25.57
N THR A 236 17.96 9.97 -25.86
CA THR A 236 18.43 10.16 -27.24
C THR A 236 18.86 8.83 -27.88
N GLN A 237 19.51 7.94 -27.11
CA GLN A 237 19.83 6.59 -27.58
C GLN A 237 18.58 5.79 -27.89
N LEU A 238 17.54 5.90 -27.06
CA LEU A 238 16.26 5.26 -27.28
C LEU A 238 15.59 5.80 -28.55
N ASP A 239 15.60 7.11 -28.75
CA ASP A 239 15.09 7.70 -30.00
C ASP A 239 15.84 7.21 -31.24
N ARG A 240 17.16 6.94 -31.14
CA ARG A 240 17.93 6.33 -32.24
C ARG A 240 17.50 4.90 -32.52
N VAL A 241 17.33 4.10 -31.47
CA VAL A 241 16.90 2.70 -31.58
C VAL A 241 15.51 2.60 -32.19
N LEU A 242 14.60 3.52 -31.82
CA LEU A 242 13.24 3.60 -32.33
C LEU A 242 13.13 4.33 -33.68
N GLY A 243 14.18 5.02 -34.12
CA GLY A 243 14.17 5.82 -35.35
C GLY A 243 13.33 7.10 -35.26
N THR A 244 13.14 7.66 -34.06
CA THR A 244 12.30 8.83 -33.77
C THR A 244 13.06 10.16 -33.71
N GLU A 245 14.35 10.18 -34.01
CA GLU A 245 15.21 11.38 -33.91
C GLU A 245 14.67 12.59 -34.72
N THR A 246 13.98 12.33 -35.83
CA THR A 246 13.42 13.35 -36.72
C THR A 246 11.90 13.50 -36.58
N THR A 247 11.26 12.76 -35.68
CA THR A 247 9.81 12.82 -35.50
C THR A 247 9.40 14.18 -34.92
N PRO A 248 8.45 14.89 -35.54
CA PRO A 248 7.96 16.16 -35.00
C PRO A 248 7.35 15.98 -33.60
N ARG A 249 7.67 16.90 -32.70
CA ARG A 249 7.04 16.96 -31.38
C ARG A 249 5.61 17.51 -31.51
N VAL A 250 4.71 17.02 -30.66
CA VAL A 250 3.35 17.57 -30.51
C VAL A 250 3.39 19.01 -30.01
N ALA A 251 2.29 19.73 -30.23
CA ALA A 251 2.07 21.05 -29.65
C ALA A 251 2.04 21.00 -28.11
N ASP A 252 2.22 22.15 -27.46
CA ASP A 252 2.39 22.23 -26.01
C ASP A 252 1.12 21.84 -25.24
N GLU A 253 -0.06 22.16 -25.76
CA GLU A 253 -1.37 21.76 -25.21
C GLU A 253 -1.52 20.23 -25.16
N VAL A 254 -1.12 19.54 -26.22
CA VAL A 254 -1.18 18.07 -26.30
C VAL A 254 -0.16 17.45 -25.36
N PHE A 255 1.07 17.98 -25.33
CA PHE A 255 2.10 17.51 -24.41
C PHE A 255 1.68 17.68 -22.94
N LEU A 256 1.15 18.86 -22.60
CA LEU A 256 0.71 19.20 -21.25
C LEU A 256 -0.40 18.24 -20.78
N ARG A 257 -1.44 18.05 -21.60
CA ARG A 257 -2.52 17.12 -21.30
C ARG A 257 -1.99 15.70 -21.07
N ARG A 258 -1.17 15.20 -21.99
CA ARG A 258 -0.60 13.85 -21.95
C ARG A 258 0.22 13.62 -20.69
N VAL A 259 1.18 14.50 -20.40
CA VAL A 259 2.09 14.31 -19.26
C VAL A 259 1.37 14.45 -17.93
N TRP A 260 0.36 15.31 -17.82
CA TRP A 260 -0.42 15.44 -16.59
C TRP A 260 -1.27 14.21 -16.30
N LEU A 261 -1.87 13.62 -17.32
CA LEU A 261 -2.68 12.42 -17.16
C LEU A 261 -1.84 11.17 -16.93
N ASP A 262 -0.71 11.03 -17.63
CA ASP A 262 0.17 9.86 -17.48
C ASP A 262 0.94 9.89 -16.16
N LEU A 263 1.36 11.08 -15.68
CA LEU A 263 2.14 11.21 -14.44
C LEU A 263 1.28 11.56 -13.23
N GLY A 264 0.33 12.47 -13.38
CA GLY A 264 -0.51 12.98 -12.29
C GLY A 264 -1.89 12.35 -12.20
N GLY A 265 -2.30 11.53 -13.17
CA GLY A 265 -3.57 10.82 -13.12
C GLY A 265 -4.83 11.67 -13.31
N THR A 266 -4.69 12.94 -13.71
CA THR A 266 -5.80 13.89 -13.86
C THR A 266 -5.41 15.00 -14.84
N VAL A 267 -6.37 15.84 -15.25
CA VAL A 267 -6.09 17.07 -16.03
C VAL A 267 -5.47 18.15 -15.14
N PRO A 268 -4.68 19.11 -15.67
CA PRO A 268 -4.16 20.24 -14.90
C PRO A 268 -5.24 21.20 -14.39
N PHE A 269 -4.94 21.90 -13.29
CA PHE A 269 -5.69 23.08 -12.92
C PHE A 269 -5.47 24.18 -13.95
N VAL A 270 -6.50 25.01 -14.16
CA VAL A 270 -6.51 26.03 -15.22
C VAL A 270 -5.36 27.03 -15.10
N GLU A 271 -4.93 27.37 -13.89
CA GLU A 271 -3.81 28.31 -13.68
C GLU A 271 -2.49 27.70 -14.13
N TYR A 272 -2.29 26.40 -13.93
CA TYR A 272 -1.09 25.71 -14.41
C TYR A 272 -1.11 25.51 -15.93
N THR A 273 -2.29 25.28 -16.50
CA THR A 273 -2.47 25.29 -17.96
C THR A 273 -2.04 26.62 -18.55
N HIS A 274 -2.55 27.74 -18.00
CA HIS A 274 -2.17 29.08 -18.43
C HIS A 274 -0.66 29.32 -18.29
N GLN A 275 -0.10 29.06 -17.11
CA GLN A 275 1.33 29.26 -16.84
C GLN A 275 2.21 28.50 -17.84
N PHE A 276 1.89 27.23 -18.12
CA PHE A 276 2.66 26.42 -19.04
C PHE A 276 2.52 26.90 -20.49
N LEU A 277 1.31 27.24 -20.95
CA LEU A 277 1.10 27.70 -22.32
C LEU A 277 1.72 29.09 -22.58
N GLU A 278 1.86 29.92 -21.54
CA GLU A 278 2.51 31.23 -21.63
C GLU A 278 4.04 31.17 -21.47
N ASP A 279 4.57 30.13 -20.83
CA ASP A 279 6.01 29.91 -20.70
C ASP A 279 6.67 29.66 -22.08
N ARG A 280 7.67 30.48 -22.41
CA ARG A 280 8.46 30.41 -23.65
C ARG A 280 9.87 29.89 -23.44
N THR A 281 10.22 29.43 -22.24
CA THR A 281 11.53 28.85 -21.96
C THR A 281 11.70 27.52 -22.69
N ALA A 282 12.92 27.27 -23.19
CA ALA A 282 13.20 26.08 -24.01
C ALA A 282 13.12 24.77 -23.20
N ASP A 283 13.28 24.86 -21.87
CA ASP A 283 13.30 23.76 -20.91
C ASP A 283 11.96 23.60 -20.14
N LYS A 284 10.89 24.30 -20.55
CA LYS A 284 9.56 24.25 -19.90
C LYS A 284 9.02 22.82 -19.72
N ARG A 285 9.24 21.94 -20.70
CA ARG A 285 8.76 20.55 -20.68
C ARG A 285 9.51 19.73 -19.63
N ASP A 286 10.84 19.88 -19.58
CA ASP A 286 11.69 19.19 -18.62
C ASP A 286 11.43 19.66 -17.19
N LYS A 287 11.22 20.98 -17.01
CA LYS A 287 10.77 21.57 -15.73
C LYS A 287 9.43 21.00 -15.27
N LEU A 288 8.45 20.89 -16.18
CA LEU A 288 7.14 20.32 -15.87
C LEU A 288 7.25 18.85 -15.46
N ILE A 289 7.99 18.03 -16.22
CA ILE A 289 8.24 16.62 -15.89
C ILE A 289 8.87 16.52 -14.50
N GLY A 290 9.96 17.25 -14.25
CA GLY A 290 10.66 17.24 -12.96
C GLY A 290 9.82 17.75 -11.78
N ARG A 291 8.83 18.63 -12.04
CA ARG A 291 7.91 19.13 -11.02
C ARG A 291 6.81 18.12 -10.70
N LEU A 292 6.21 17.50 -11.72
CA LEU A 292 5.21 16.43 -11.55
C LEU A 292 5.81 15.24 -10.78
N LEU A 293 7.02 14.80 -11.15
CA LEU A 293 7.68 13.67 -10.48
C LEU A 293 8.02 13.92 -8.99
N SER A 294 7.93 15.16 -8.53
CA SER A 294 8.16 15.58 -7.15
C SER A 294 6.88 16.05 -6.45
N SER A 295 5.70 15.88 -7.06
CA SER A 295 4.43 16.28 -6.49
C SER A 295 3.61 15.09 -5.98
N ARG A 296 2.67 15.41 -5.08
CA ARG A 296 1.69 14.45 -4.54
C ARG A 296 0.90 13.72 -5.64
N TYR A 297 0.52 14.42 -6.71
CA TYR A 297 -0.11 13.84 -7.90
C TYR A 297 0.62 12.61 -8.43
N PHE A 298 1.95 12.68 -8.58
CA PHE A 298 2.72 11.53 -9.04
C PHE A 298 2.77 10.42 -8.01
N PHE A 299 2.96 10.74 -6.73
CA PHE A 299 3.03 9.73 -5.68
C PHE A 299 1.71 8.95 -5.55
N GLU A 300 0.57 9.63 -5.62
CA GLU A 300 -0.76 9.02 -5.59
C GLU A 300 -1.02 8.19 -6.85
N HIS A 301 -0.85 8.78 -8.03
CA HIS A 301 -1.16 8.09 -9.28
C HIS A 301 -0.27 6.86 -9.51
N PHE A 302 1.04 7.02 -9.37
CA PHE A 302 2.00 5.95 -9.67
C PHE A 302 1.99 4.86 -8.60
N SER A 303 1.70 5.17 -7.33
CA SER A 303 1.52 4.14 -6.30
C SER A 303 0.29 3.26 -6.59
N GLY A 304 -0.82 3.85 -7.08
CA GLY A 304 -1.99 3.11 -7.54
C GLY A 304 -1.67 2.16 -8.69
N ARG A 305 -0.93 2.64 -9.71
CA ARG A 305 -0.45 1.82 -10.84
C ARG A 305 0.40 0.63 -10.37
N ILE A 306 1.37 0.87 -9.49
CA ILE A 306 2.24 -0.17 -8.94
C ILE A 306 1.44 -1.14 -8.06
N SER A 307 0.52 -0.65 -7.23
CA SER A 307 -0.35 -1.49 -6.42
C SER A 307 -1.18 -2.43 -7.31
N HIS A 308 -1.81 -1.91 -8.37
CA HIS A 308 -2.57 -2.72 -9.31
C HIS A 308 -1.71 -3.75 -10.05
N LEU A 309 -0.46 -3.43 -10.40
CA LEU A 309 0.49 -4.40 -10.94
C LEU A 309 0.74 -5.53 -9.93
N LEU A 310 0.94 -5.18 -8.65
CA LEU A 310 1.30 -6.13 -7.61
C LEU A 310 0.16 -7.02 -7.16
N THR A 311 -1.06 -6.47 -7.03
CA THR A 311 -2.21 -7.16 -6.39
C THR A 311 -3.33 -7.51 -7.37
N GLY A 312 -3.26 -7.02 -8.61
CA GLY A 312 -4.38 -7.00 -9.55
C GLY A 312 -5.48 -6.02 -9.13
N ARG A 313 -6.54 -5.95 -9.95
CA ARG A 313 -7.74 -5.13 -9.71
C ARG A 313 -8.94 -5.92 -9.16
N ARG A 314 -8.77 -7.24 -8.94
CA ARG A 314 -9.87 -8.05 -8.37
C ARG A 314 -10.08 -7.63 -6.92
N PRO A 315 -11.30 -7.26 -6.50
CA PRO A 315 -11.61 -7.21 -5.09
C PRO A 315 -11.22 -8.55 -4.46
N VAL A 316 -10.73 -8.51 -3.22
CA VAL A 316 -10.66 -9.73 -2.42
C VAL A 316 -12.09 -10.25 -2.42
N GLN A 317 -12.33 -11.45 -2.96
CA GLN A 317 -13.61 -12.09 -2.76
C GLN A 317 -13.71 -12.25 -1.25
N GLN A 318 -14.47 -11.37 -0.59
CA GLN A 318 -15.02 -11.60 0.73
C GLN A 318 -15.97 -12.78 0.57
N THR A 319 -15.42 -13.96 0.29
CA THR A 319 -16.12 -15.18 0.61
C THR A 319 -16.44 -15.05 2.08
N ALA A 320 -17.69 -15.28 2.47
CA ALA A 320 -18.22 -15.20 3.84
C ALA A 320 -17.51 -16.09 4.89
N VAL A 321 -16.32 -16.60 4.56
CA VAL A 321 -15.47 -17.50 5.32
C VAL A 321 -14.19 -16.81 5.80
N ASN A 322 -13.88 -15.58 5.38
CA ASN A 322 -12.61 -14.92 5.71
C ASN A 322 -12.76 -13.38 5.85
N ASP A 323 -13.07 -12.91 7.06
CA ASP A 323 -12.96 -11.51 7.51
C ASP A 323 -11.49 -11.05 7.59
N LEU A 324 -10.70 -11.26 6.54
CA LEU A 324 -9.27 -10.96 6.54
C LEU A 324 -9.05 -9.45 6.70
N PRO A 325 -8.05 -9.02 7.51
CA PRO A 325 -7.75 -7.60 7.72
C PRO A 325 -6.85 -7.16 6.56
N TYR A 326 -7.36 -7.19 5.33
CA TYR A 326 -6.65 -6.70 4.16
C TYR A 326 -7.25 -5.38 3.73
N ASN A 327 -6.42 -4.36 3.67
CA ASN A 327 -6.79 -3.07 3.11
C ASN A 327 -5.81 -2.69 1.97
N GLY A 328 -6.37 -2.46 0.78
CA GLY A 328 -5.60 -2.06 -0.39
C GLY A 328 -4.94 -0.69 -0.24
N ASP A 329 -5.51 0.19 0.58
CA ASP A 329 -4.96 1.52 0.87
C ASP A 329 -3.64 1.44 1.60
N SER A 330 -3.47 0.50 2.54
CA SER A 330 -2.26 0.31 3.32
C SER A 330 -1.02 0.07 2.47
N LEU A 331 -1.16 -0.77 1.44
CA LEU A 331 -0.09 -1.02 0.47
C LEU A 331 0.16 0.21 -0.39
N ARG A 332 -0.90 0.89 -0.85
CA ARG A 332 -0.79 2.13 -1.63
C ARG A 332 -0.05 3.20 -0.84
N GLN A 333 -0.41 3.44 0.42
CA GLN A 333 0.24 4.42 1.29
C GLN A 333 1.73 4.12 1.47
N PHE A 334 2.12 2.85 1.69
CA PHE A 334 3.54 2.46 1.74
C PHE A 334 4.28 2.77 0.42
N LEU A 335 3.62 2.52 -0.72
CA LEU A 335 4.17 2.82 -2.04
C LEU A 335 4.27 4.33 -2.29
N GLN A 336 3.30 5.13 -1.82
CA GLN A 336 3.33 6.60 -1.87
C GLN A 336 4.55 7.15 -1.12
N ILE A 337 4.77 6.71 0.13
CA ILE A 337 5.96 7.08 0.92
C ILE A 337 7.24 6.64 0.21
N SER A 338 7.24 5.43 -0.36
CA SER A 338 8.42 4.91 -1.06
C SER A 338 8.76 5.75 -2.30
N LEU A 339 7.76 6.19 -3.06
CA LEU A 339 7.95 7.06 -4.22
C LEU A 339 8.37 8.48 -3.82
N SER A 340 7.77 9.06 -2.78
CA SER A 340 8.11 10.40 -2.32
C SER A 340 9.56 10.51 -1.84
N LYS A 341 10.08 9.42 -1.25
CA LYS A 341 11.47 9.29 -0.82
C LYS A 341 12.42 8.77 -1.89
N ASP A 342 11.95 8.55 -3.11
CA ASP A 342 12.72 7.96 -4.21
C ASP A 342 13.40 6.63 -3.85
N ARG A 343 12.71 5.83 -3.03
CA ARG A 343 13.23 4.53 -2.62
C ARG A 343 13.41 3.65 -3.88
N PRO A 344 14.61 3.09 -4.10
CA PRO A 344 14.86 2.16 -5.19
C PRO A 344 13.81 1.04 -5.28
N TYR A 345 13.30 0.75 -6.47
CA TYR A 345 12.23 -0.25 -6.66
C TYR A 345 12.67 -1.66 -6.22
N ASP A 346 13.95 -2.00 -6.36
CA ASP A 346 14.52 -3.24 -5.86
C ASP A 346 14.43 -3.34 -4.32
N GLN A 347 14.62 -2.22 -3.61
CA GLN A 347 14.43 -2.16 -2.16
C GLN A 347 12.96 -2.25 -1.78
N VAL A 348 12.07 -1.55 -2.50
CA VAL A 348 10.61 -1.66 -2.30
C VAL A 348 10.17 -3.12 -2.40
N VAL A 349 10.53 -3.80 -3.49
CA VAL A 349 10.16 -5.21 -3.73
C VAL A 349 10.80 -6.14 -2.71
N ARG A 350 12.06 -5.92 -2.31
CA ARG A 350 12.67 -6.70 -1.22
C ARG A 350 11.85 -6.56 0.06
N THR A 351 11.50 -5.33 0.45
CA THR A 351 10.67 -5.07 1.62
C THR A 351 9.31 -5.76 1.53
N LEU A 352 8.62 -5.74 0.37
CA LEU A 352 7.34 -6.43 0.19
C LEU A 352 7.45 -7.96 0.36
N LEU A 353 8.55 -8.57 -0.09
CA LEU A 353 8.73 -10.02 -0.06
C LEU A 353 9.24 -10.54 1.28
N THR A 354 9.93 -9.68 2.05
CA THR A 354 10.55 -10.04 3.34
C THR A 354 9.82 -9.41 4.52
N SER A 355 8.79 -8.60 4.27
CA SER A 355 7.99 -7.94 5.29
C SER A 355 7.44 -8.95 6.28
N LYS A 356 7.58 -8.61 7.55
CA LYS A 356 6.92 -9.22 8.68
C LYS A 356 6.13 -8.09 9.32
N GLY A 357 5.03 -8.39 9.99
CA GLY A 357 4.22 -7.30 10.52
C GLY A 357 2.87 -7.73 11.04
N LEU A 358 2.35 -6.89 11.92
CA LEU A 358 0.94 -6.86 12.28
C LEU A 358 0.15 -6.24 11.11
N VAL A 359 -1.01 -6.80 10.82
CA VAL A 359 -2.00 -6.19 9.92
C VAL A 359 -3.32 -6.24 10.66
N ALA A 360 -3.82 -5.08 11.09
CA ALA A 360 -4.97 -4.96 11.99
C ALA A 360 -6.09 -4.08 11.41
N GLU A 361 -6.12 -3.94 10.08
CA GLU A 361 -6.86 -2.89 9.38
C GLU A 361 -8.04 -3.46 8.59
N GLY A 362 -9.13 -2.70 8.48
CA GLY A 362 -10.31 -3.09 7.67
C GLY A 362 -11.64 -3.17 8.41
N LYS A 363 -11.69 -2.82 9.70
CA LYS A 363 -12.93 -2.66 10.50
C LYS A 363 -13.15 -1.19 10.89
N PRO A 364 -14.40 -0.73 11.14
CA PRO A 364 -14.67 0.58 11.74
C PRO A 364 -13.82 0.79 13.01
N GLY A 365 -13.18 1.95 13.16
CA GLY A 365 -12.26 2.24 14.27
C GLY A 365 -10.77 1.90 14.03
N PHE A 366 -10.45 1.15 12.96
CA PHE A 366 -9.07 0.77 12.61
C PHE A 366 -8.68 1.28 11.21
N PRO A 367 -8.24 2.56 11.09
CA PRO A 367 -7.95 3.17 9.81
C PRO A 367 -6.74 2.52 9.11
N ALA A 368 -6.70 2.64 7.79
CA ALA A 368 -5.58 2.17 6.97
C ALA A 368 -4.24 2.77 7.45
N GLN A 369 -3.22 1.93 7.55
CA GLN A 369 -1.85 2.32 7.89
C GLN A 369 -0.87 1.88 6.81
N PRO A 370 0.20 2.64 6.54
CA PRO A 370 1.15 2.26 5.51
C PRO A 370 1.86 0.95 5.88
N SER A 371 1.65 -0.10 5.08
CA SER A 371 2.15 -1.44 5.43
C SER A 371 2.57 -2.25 4.20
N PRO A 372 3.87 -2.58 4.04
CA PRO A 372 4.34 -3.46 2.97
C PRO A 372 3.83 -4.90 3.12
N THR A 373 3.50 -5.31 4.35
CA THR A 373 3.00 -6.65 4.70
C THR A 373 1.68 -6.98 4.01
N ASN A 374 0.91 -5.95 3.63
CA ASN A 374 -0.35 -6.14 2.90
C ASN A 374 -0.16 -6.84 1.55
N PHE A 375 1.02 -6.76 0.92
CA PHE A 375 1.31 -7.56 -0.28
C PHE A 375 1.27 -9.07 0.00
N LEU A 376 1.90 -9.52 1.09
CA LEU A 376 1.84 -10.93 1.48
C LEU A 376 0.43 -11.33 1.91
N MET A 377 -0.27 -10.46 2.65
CA MET A 377 -1.66 -10.65 3.08
C MET A 377 -2.62 -10.84 1.92
N ARG A 378 -2.45 -10.07 0.83
CA ARG A 378 -3.28 -10.21 -0.39
C ARG A 378 -3.32 -11.65 -0.92
N TYR A 379 -2.24 -12.38 -0.69
CA TYR A 379 -2.02 -13.76 -1.14
C TYR A 379 -2.02 -14.77 0.02
N GLU A 380 -2.55 -14.38 1.19
CA GLU A 380 -2.72 -15.20 2.39
C GLU A 380 -1.41 -15.86 2.87
N GLY A 381 -0.24 -15.34 2.47
CA GLY A 381 1.05 -15.94 2.79
C GLY A 381 1.23 -17.33 2.19
N ARG A 382 0.35 -17.73 1.26
CA ARG A 382 0.32 -19.08 0.71
C ARG A 382 1.36 -19.23 -0.40
N PRO A 383 2.19 -20.28 -0.37
CA PRO A 383 3.25 -20.48 -1.35
C PRO A 383 2.82 -20.45 -2.82
N VAL A 384 1.69 -21.07 -3.14
CA VAL A 384 1.22 -21.22 -4.54
C VAL A 384 0.73 -19.88 -5.11
N PRO A 385 -0.21 -19.15 -4.47
CA PRO A 385 -0.58 -17.80 -4.91
C PRO A 385 0.60 -16.83 -5.00
N LEU A 386 1.50 -16.83 -4.00
CA LEU A 386 2.70 -15.98 -4.03
C LEU A 386 3.64 -16.31 -5.18
N THR A 387 3.80 -17.60 -5.52
CA THR A 387 4.60 -18.01 -6.68
C THR A 387 4.02 -17.44 -7.97
N ILE A 388 2.71 -17.57 -8.17
CA ILE A 388 2.02 -17.04 -9.35
C ILE A 388 2.18 -15.52 -9.39
N ALA A 389 1.80 -14.83 -8.31
CA ALA A 389 1.84 -13.38 -8.21
C ALA A 389 3.25 -12.84 -8.51
N THR A 390 4.27 -13.32 -7.80
CA THR A 390 5.64 -12.81 -7.96
C THR A 390 6.24 -13.16 -9.32
N SER A 391 5.91 -14.31 -9.90
CA SER A 391 6.35 -14.66 -11.25
C SER A 391 5.76 -13.74 -12.32
N THR A 392 4.48 -13.39 -12.21
CA THR A 392 3.81 -12.55 -13.19
C THR A 392 4.10 -11.07 -12.97
N SER A 393 3.92 -10.55 -11.74
CA SER A 393 4.00 -9.11 -11.46
C SER A 393 5.41 -8.57 -11.31
N LEU A 394 6.39 -9.40 -10.90
CA LEU A 394 7.77 -8.96 -10.70
C LEU A 394 8.71 -9.42 -11.81
N LEU A 395 8.45 -10.58 -12.43
CA LEU A 395 9.32 -11.16 -13.45
C LEU A 395 8.67 -11.21 -14.84
N GLY A 396 7.36 -10.95 -14.98
CA GLY A 396 6.69 -10.97 -16.28
C GLY A 396 6.67 -12.33 -16.94
N ILE A 397 6.83 -13.43 -16.18
CA ILE A 397 6.85 -14.81 -16.68
C ILE A 397 5.60 -15.56 -16.22
N THR A 398 5.11 -16.49 -17.04
CA THR A 398 3.85 -17.19 -16.79
C THR A 398 4.09 -18.58 -16.17
N LEU A 399 4.47 -18.63 -14.89
CA LEU A 399 4.74 -19.92 -14.23
C LEU A 399 3.47 -20.71 -13.87
N GLN A 400 2.29 -20.09 -13.86
CA GLN A 400 1.05 -20.74 -13.41
C GLN A 400 0.71 -22.04 -14.16
N CYS A 401 0.97 -22.12 -15.47
CA CYS A 401 0.73 -23.37 -16.23
C CYS A 401 1.67 -24.48 -15.77
N ALA A 402 2.87 -24.12 -15.28
CA ALA A 402 3.82 -25.05 -14.71
C ALA A 402 3.39 -25.63 -13.35
N GLN A 403 2.30 -25.15 -12.74
CA GLN A 403 1.81 -25.67 -11.46
C GLN A 403 1.41 -27.15 -11.55
N CYS A 404 0.69 -27.54 -12.61
CA CYS A 404 0.10 -28.88 -12.70
C CYS A 404 0.86 -29.82 -13.65
N HIS A 405 1.55 -29.28 -14.64
CA HIS A 405 2.35 -30.01 -15.63
C HIS A 405 3.50 -29.12 -16.11
N ASP A 406 4.46 -29.62 -16.88
CA ASP A 406 5.46 -28.76 -17.52
C ASP A 406 4.78 -27.80 -18.51
N HIS A 407 5.22 -26.54 -18.58
CA HIS A 407 4.61 -25.53 -19.43
C HIS A 407 4.65 -25.98 -20.92
N PRO A 408 3.53 -25.85 -21.68
CA PRO A 408 3.43 -26.46 -23.01
C PRO A 408 4.26 -25.74 -24.08
N GLN A 409 4.49 -24.43 -23.92
CA GLN A 409 5.17 -23.58 -24.91
C GLN A 409 6.49 -22.98 -24.39
N ALA A 410 6.48 -22.35 -23.22
CA ALA A 410 7.67 -21.87 -22.53
C ALA A 410 8.52 -22.99 -21.89
N ARG A 411 9.77 -22.67 -21.56
CA ARG A 411 10.78 -23.62 -21.01
C ARG A 411 10.53 -24.11 -19.57
N TRP A 412 9.49 -23.61 -18.91
CA TRP A 412 9.27 -23.80 -17.48
C TRP A 412 8.74 -25.18 -17.14
N LYS A 413 9.34 -25.82 -16.14
CA LYS A 413 8.97 -27.14 -15.64
C LYS A 413 8.14 -27.04 -14.38
N GLN A 414 7.38 -28.09 -14.08
CA GLN A 414 6.69 -28.22 -12.81
C GLN A 414 7.65 -28.13 -11.61
N SER A 415 8.86 -28.64 -11.76
CA SER A 415 9.90 -28.51 -10.74
C SER A 415 10.39 -27.06 -10.55
N ASP A 416 10.25 -26.18 -11.54
CA ASP A 416 10.56 -24.75 -11.40
C ASP A 416 9.51 -24.07 -10.52
N PHE A 417 8.23 -24.29 -10.84
CA PHE A 417 7.11 -23.75 -10.07
C PHE A 417 7.18 -24.13 -8.58
N HIS A 418 7.25 -25.43 -8.29
CA HIS A 418 7.28 -25.90 -6.91
C HIS A 418 8.61 -25.58 -6.20
N GLY A 419 9.69 -25.39 -6.96
CA GLY A 419 10.97 -24.91 -6.44
C GLY A 419 10.87 -23.49 -5.90
N ILE A 420 10.19 -22.58 -6.61
CA ILE A 420 9.91 -21.23 -6.11
C ILE A 420 8.90 -21.27 -4.96
N ALA A 421 7.82 -22.05 -5.08
CA ALA A 421 6.84 -22.18 -3.99
C ALA A 421 7.50 -22.62 -2.68
N ALA A 422 8.49 -23.51 -2.74
CA ALA A 422 9.26 -23.90 -1.56
C ALA A 422 10.06 -22.76 -0.89
N ALA A 423 10.37 -21.67 -1.60
CA ALA A 423 10.96 -20.47 -1.02
C ALA A 423 10.00 -19.75 -0.07
N PHE A 424 8.70 -19.77 -0.37
CA PHE A 424 7.64 -19.24 0.50
C PHE A 424 7.14 -20.26 1.53
N GLY A 425 7.63 -21.51 1.49
CA GLY A 425 7.12 -22.61 2.31
C GLY A 425 7.16 -22.38 3.83
N GLY A 426 7.98 -21.42 4.29
CA GLY A 426 8.10 -21.00 5.67
C GLY A 426 7.10 -19.93 6.11
N LEU A 427 6.49 -19.20 5.17
CA LEU A 427 5.57 -18.12 5.52
C LEU A 427 4.31 -18.66 6.17
N ARG A 428 3.92 -18.03 7.28
CA ARG A 428 2.71 -18.34 8.03
C ARG A 428 2.03 -17.04 8.44
N MET A 429 0.72 -17.11 8.49
CA MET A 429 -0.15 -16.07 9.01
C MET A 429 -0.84 -16.60 10.25
N PHE A 430 -0.80 -15.83 11.31
CA PHE A 430 -1.51 -16.09 12.55
C PHE A 430 -2.61 -15.07 12.67
N TYR A 431 -3.85 -15.53 12.69
CA TYR A 431 -5.03 -14.70 12.91
C TYR A 431 -5.35 -14.74 14.40
N TYR A 432 -5.61 -13.57 14.96
CA TYR A 432 -6.08 -13.41 16.31
C TYR A 432 -7.48 -12.81 16.23
N ASP A 433 -8.46 -13.60 16.64
CA ASP A 433 -9.84 -13.16 16.76
C ASP A 433 -9.99 -12.49 18.12
N GLY A 434 -10.55 -11.28 18.12
CA GLY A 434 -11.09 -10.69 19.34
C GLY A 434 -12.21 -11.59 19.83
N ASN A 435 -12.37 -11.73 21.14
CA ASN A 435 -13.40 -12.61 21.69
C ASN A 435 -14.80 -12.19 21.16
N GLU A 436 -15.58 -13.09 20.54
CA GLU A 436 -16.93 -12.79 19.98
C GLU A 436 -17.93 -12.17 21.00
N ALA A 437 -17.58 -12.13 22.28
CA ALA A 437 -18.37 -11.52 23.34
C ALA A 437 -18.10 -10.02 23.55
N ASP A 438 -17.00 -9.48 23.02
CA ASP A 438 -16.62 -8.06 23.08
C ASP A 438 -16.44 -7.53 21.64
N ASP A 439 -17.37 -6.70 21.19
CA ASP A 439 -17.37 -6.08 19.84
C ASP A 439 -16.16 -5.13 19.60
N ASP A 440 -15.33 -4.89 20.62
CA ASP A 440 -14.25 -3.89 20.63
C ASP A 440 -12.82 -4.45 20.48
N GLU A 441 -12.59 -5.78 20.45
CA GLU A 441 -11.23 -6.31 20.26
C GLU A 441 -10.80 -6.40 18.77
N PRO A 442 -9.64 -5.80 18.38
CA PRO A 442 -9.21 -5.79 16.99
C PRO A 442 -8.92 -7.18 16.45
N PHE A 443 -9.44 -7.47 15.24
CA PHE A 443 -8.98 -8.59 14.44
C PHE A 443 -7.64 -8.24 13.78
N TYR A 444 -6.58 -8.98 14.09
CA TYR A 444 -5.26 -8.76 13.50
C TYR A 444 -4.60 -10.04 13.01
N ALA A 445 -3.77 -9.89 11.98
CA ALA A 445 -2.94 -10.93 11.40
C ALA A 445 -1.46 -10.62 11.63
N VAL A 446 -0.67 -11.65 11.99
CA VAL A 446 0.79 -11.56 12.07
C VAL A 446 1.41 -12.43 10.99
N VAL A 447 2.22 -11.81 10.12
CA VAL A 447 2.98 -12.52 9.08
C VAL A 447 4.40 -12.81 9.56
N GLN A 448 4.80 -14.08 9.53
CA GLN A 448 6.15 -14.50 9.87
C GLN A 448 6.65 -15.72 9.10
N GLU A 449 7.98 -15.90 9.07
CA GLU A 449 8.62 -17.10 8.51
C GLU A 449 8.99 -18.08 9.64
N ILE A 450 8.55 -19.33 9.50
CA ILE A 450 8.80 -20.41 10.44
C ILE A 450 9.81 -21.41 9.86
N ASP A 451 10.86 -21.70 10.64
CA ASP A 451 11.99 -22.54 10.23
C ASP A 451 11.56 -23.98 9.91
N THR A 452 10.65 -24.52 10.71
CA THR A 452 10.19 -25.92 10.63
C THR A 452 9.16 -26.14 9.52
N ALA A 453 8.58 -25.07 9.00
CA ALA A 453 7.54 -25.13 7.99
C ALA A 453 8.11 -25.55 6.63
N GLN A 454 7.62 -26.66 6.09
CA GLN A 454 8.07 -27.23 4.82
C GLN A 454 6.97 -27.14 3.77
N TYR A 455 7.36 -26.81 2.54
CA TYR A 455 6.47 -26.96 1.38
C TYR A 455 6.55 -28.39 0.87
N ARG A 456 5.38 -28.99 0.65
CA ARG A 456 5.25 -30.38 0.21
C ARG A 456 4.35 -30.43 -1.02
N PHE A 457 4.71 -31.26 -1.98
CA PHE A 457 3.95 -31.41 -3.22
C PHE A 457 4.20 -32.78 -3.86
N THR A 458 3.17 -33.32 -4.50
CA THR A 458 3.25 -34.47 -5.40
C THR A 458 2.17 -34.31 -6.48
N SER A 459 2.53 -34.63 -7.72
CA SER A 459 1.57 -34.75 -8.82
C SER A 459 0.91 -36.13 -8.89
N LYS A 460 1.42 -37.10 -8.12
CA LYS A 460 0.87 -38.46 -8.04
C LYS A 460 -0.17 -38.57 -6.92
N PRO A 461 -1.26 -39.32 -7.13
CA PRO A 461 -2.19 -39.69 -6.06
C PRO A 461 -1.43 -40.30 -4.89
N LEU A 462 -1.74 -39.82 -3.68
CA LEU A 462 -1.21 -40.37 -2.44
C LEU A 462 -2.13 -41.51 -1.98
N ALA A 463 -1.54 -42.52 -1.35
CA ALA A 463 -2.32 -43.44 -0.52
C ALA A 463 -2.92 -42.67 0.67
N GLU A 464 -3.97 -43.20 1.29
CA GLU A 464 -4.80 -42.51 2.29
C GLU A 464 -3.99 -41.89 3.44
N ASP A 465 -2.90 -42.53 3.89
CA ASP A 465 -2.02 -42.04 4.96
C ASP A 465 -0.66 -41.49 4.47
N ALA A 466 -0.44 -41.42 3.16
CA ALA A 466 0.83 -40.99 2.61
C ALA A 466 0.95 -39.46 2.59
N VAL A 467 2.06 -38.94 3.12
CA VAL A 467 2.36 -37.50 3.09
C VAL A 467 3.18 -37.17 1.85
N ALA A 468 2.83 -36.07 1.16
CA ALA A 468 3.61 -35.57 0.05
C ALA A 468 5.09 -35.31 0.43
N PRO A 469 6.04 -35.57 -0.49
CA PRO A 469 7.45 -35.30 -0.24
C PRO A 469 7.71 -33.79 -0.09
N VAL A 470 8.74 -33.46 0.68
CA VAL A 470 9.22 -32.08 0.82
C VAL A 470 9.90 -31.65 -0.47
N VAL A 471 9.53 -30.48 -0.99
CA VAL A 471 10.20 -29.87 -2.13
C VAL A 471 11.31 -28.96 -1.63
N LYS A 472 12.49 -29.05 -2.26
CA LYS A 472 13.60 -28.13 -1.99
C LYS A 472 13.37 -26.82 -2.73
N ALA A 473 13.58 -25.71 -2.04
CA ALA A 473 13.57 -24.39 -2.64
C ALA A 473 14.65 -24.29 -3.74
N ARG A 474 14.28 -23.73 -4.89
CA ARG A 474 15.16 -23.60 -6.06
C ARG A 474 14.79 -22.36 -6.86
N LEU A 475 15.82 -21.59 -7.27
CA LEU A 475 15.70 -20.44 -8.16
C LEU A 475 15.70 -20.92 -9.62
N LEU A 476 15.11 -20.14 -10.53
CA LEU A 476 14.98 -20.53 -11.94
C LEU A 476 16.32 -20.70 -12.66
N ASP A 477 17.33 -19.93 -12.24
CA ASP A 477 18.68 -19.96 -12.80
C ASP A 477 19.68 -20.76 -11.94
N GLU A 478 19.22 -21.30 -10.81
CA GLU A 478 20.02 -22.04 -9.83
C GLU A 478 21.29 -21.30 -9.35
N THR A 479 21.33 -19.97 -9.48
CA THR A 479 22.53 -19.17 -9.21
C THR A 479 22.89 -19.09 -7.73
N ARG A 480 21.93 -19.32 -6.82
CA ARG A 480 22.14 -19.23 -5.37
C ARG A 480 21.51 -20.43 -4.66
N PRO A 481 22.25 -21.12 -3.78
CA PRO A 481 21.66 -22.13 -2.91
C PRO A 481 20.81 -21.47 -1.82
N PHE A 482 19.69 -22.07 -1.47
CA PHE A 482 18.92 -21.66 -0.30
C PHE A 482 19.61 -22.12 0.99
N PRO A 483 19.82 -21.25 2.00
CA PRO A 483 20.35 -21.64 3.29
C PRO A 483 19.37 -22.55 4.03
N GLN A 484 19.87 -23.32 5.00
CA GLN A 484 19.00 -23.99 5.96
C GLN A 484 18.46 -22.96 6.96
N GLY A 485 17.13 -22.89 7.14
CA GLY A 485 16.45 -22.00 8.11
C GLY A 485 15.69 -20.80 7.51
N ASN A 486 15.46 -19.78 8.35
CA ASN A 486 14.47 -18.69 8.27
C ASN A 486 14.89 -17.51 7.37
N ARG A 487 15.36 -17.83 6.16
CA ARG A 487 15.82 -16.82 5.19
C ARG A 487 15.47 -17.18 3.75
N ARG A 488 14.48 -18.04 3.52
CA ARG A 488 14.18 -18.46 2.15
C ARG A 488 13.55 -17.34 1.34
N THR A 489 12.63 -16.58 1.96
CA THR A 489 12.03 -15.40 1.33
C THR A 489 13.09 -14.32 1.07
N GLU A 490 14.03 -14.12 1.99
CA GLU A 490 15.17 -13.21 1.82
C GLU A 490 16.03 -13.60 0.60
N VAL A 491 16.42 -14.87 0.46
CA VAL A 491 17.20 -15.33 -0.70
C VAL A 491 16.43 -15.16 -2.00
N PHE A 492 15.13 -15.47 -2.00
CA PHE A 492 14.28 -15.26 -3.16
C PHE A 492 14.17 -13.77 -3.52
N ALA A 493 13.92 -12.91 -2.54
CA ALA A 493 13.82 -11.46 -2.73
C ALA A 493 15.12 -10.87 -3.28
N GLN A 494 16.28 -11.29 -2.76
CA GLN A 494 17.58 -10.87 -3.27
C GLN A 494 17.88 -11.37 -4.69
N TRP A 495 17.29 -12.50 -5.09
CA TRP A 495 17.43 -13.02 -6.46
C TRP A 495 16.50 -12.31 -7.43
N VAL A 496 15.22 -12.13 -7.07
CA VAL A 496 14.25 -11.37 -7.87
C VAL A 496 14.82 -9.98 -8.17
N THR A 497 15.35 -9.33 -7.16
CA THR A 497 15.78 -7.92 -7.24
C THR A 497 17.26 -7.74 -7.61
N ALA A 498 17.94 -8.81 -8.05
CA ALA A 498 19.33 -8.71 -8.49
C ALA A 498 19.44 -7.90 -9.78
N LYS A 499 20.52 -7.12 -9.93
CA LYS A 499 20.81 -6.35 -11.16
C LYS A 499 20.99 -7.25 -12.38
N GLU A 500 21.49 -8.45 -12.15
CA GLU A 500 21.74 -9.46 -13.18
C GLU A 500 20.50 -10.31 -13.49
N ASN A 501 19.39 -10.14 -12.74
CA ASN A 501 18.16 -10.85 -13.02
C ASN A 501 17.61 -10.40 -14.39
N PRO A 502 17.45 -11.31 -15.36
CA PRO A 502 17.09 -10.92 -16.72
C PRO A 502 15.63 -10.47 -16.85
N TYR A 503 14.80 -10.65 -15.82
CA TYR A 503 13.37 -10.43 -15.88
C TYR A 503 12.94 -9.18 -15.13
N PHE A 504 13.48 -8.94 -13.93
CA PHE A 504 12.98 -7.92 -13.00
C PHE A 504 12.96 -6.50 -13.58
N ALA A 505 14.10 -6.01 -14.07
CA ALA A 505 14.18 -4.68 -14.66
C ALA A 505 13.32 -4.56 -15.92
N ARG A 506 13.37 -5.57 -16.80
CA ARG A 506 12.60 -5.60 -18.05
C ARG A 506 11.10 -5.59 -17.79
N ASN A 507 10.62 -6.35 -16.80
CA ASN A 507 9.19 -6.43 -16.52
C ASN A 507 8.66 -5.08 -16.04
N PHE A 508 9.35 -4.45 -15.08
CA PHE A 508 8.94 -3.15 -14.59
C PHE A 508 8.99 -2.07 -15.68
N VAL A 509 10.05 -2.06 -16.50
CA VAL A 509 10.14 -1.17 -17.68
C VAL A 509 9.01 -1.42 -18.67
N ASN A 510 8.67 -2.67 -18.95
CA ASN A 510 7.58 -3.04 -19.86
C ASN A 510 6.22 -2.48 -19.38
N HIS A 511 5.98 -2.51 -18.06
CA HIS A 511 4.77 -1.93 -17.47
C HIS A 511 4.77 -0.40 -17.46
N VAL A 512 5.88 0.25 -17.06
CA VAL A 512 5.98 1.71 -17.09
C VAL A 512 5.83 2.25 -18.51
N TRP A 513 6.46 1.59 -19.47
CA TRP A 513 6.31 1.89 -20.89
C TRP A 513 4.85 1.75 -21.32
N PHE A 514 4.16 0.67 -20.95
CA PHE A 514 2.73 0.51 -21.24
C PHE A 514 1.87 1.61 -20.63
N TRP A 515 2.11 2.03 -19.39
CA TRP A 515 1.32 3.08 -18.74
C TRP A 515 1.43 4.42 -19.47
N MET A 516 2.60 4.75 -20.01
CA MET A 516 2.89 6.02 -20.69
C MET A 516 2.59 5.97 -22.20
N MET A 517 3.01 4.91 -22.88
CA MET A 517 2.91 4.79 -24.35
C MET A 517 1.63 4.07 -24.79
N GLY A 518 0.99 3.31 -23.92
CA GLY A 518 -0.29 2.64 -24.17
C GLY A 518 -0.21 1.28 -24.87
N HIS A 519 0.99 0.78 -25.12
CA HIS A 519 1.27 -0.57 -25.60
C HIS A 519 2.50 -1.11 -24.86
N ARG A 520 2.55 -2.43 -24.64
CA ARG A 520 3.68 -3.11 -24.00
C ARG A 520 4.64 -3.64 -25.06
N PHE A 521 5.94 -3.73 -24.75
CA PHE A 521 6.89 -4.42 -25.62
C PHE A 521 6.53 -5.89 -25.78
N ALA A 522 6.20 -6.55 -24.67
CA ALA A 522 5.85 -7.96 -24.66
C ALA A 522 4.65 -8.24 -23.77
N ALA A 523 3.83 -9.22 -24.15
CA ALA A 523 2.74 -9.69 -23.32
C ALA A 523 3.20 -10.51 -22.12
N SER A 524 4.25 -11.29 -22.33
CA SER A 524 5.02 -12.03 -21.35
C SER A 524 6.50 -11.95 -21.76
N LEU A 525 7.40 -12.01 -20.78
CA LEU A 525 8.84 -12.12 -21.00
C LEU A 525 9.30 -13.56 -21.27
N ASP A 526 8.39 -14.52 -21.26
CA ASP A 526 8.67 -15.92 -21.62
C ASP A 526 9.25 -16.05 -23.03
N ASP A 527 8.74 -15.23 -23.97
CA ASP A 527 9.06 -15.26 -25.39
C ASP A 527 9.76 -13.97 -25.85
N ILE A 528 10.56 -13.33 -24.98
CA ILE A 528 11.24 -12.06 -25.32
C ILE A 528 12.11 -12.14 -26.59
N GLU A 529 12.59 -13.33 -26.94
CA GLU A 529 13.38 -13.59 -28.15
C GLU A 529 12.56 -13.44 -29.45
N THR A 530 11.22 -13.50 -29.36
CA THR A 530 10.33 -13.34 -30.51
C THR A 530 10.00 -11.86 -30.79
N LEU A 531 10.41 -10.95 -29.91
CA LEU A 531 10.21 -9.52 -30.14
C LEU A 531 10.98 -9.02 -31.37
N PRO A 532 10.45 -8.04 -32.12
CA PRO A 532 11.20 -7.34 -33.14
C PRO A 532 12.54 -6.81 -32.58
N PRO A 533 13.65 -6.85 -33.34
CA PRO A 533 14.97 -6.46 -32.83
C PRO A 533 15.03 -5.05 -32.26
N THR A 534 14.32 -4.10 -32.85
CA THR A 534 14.19 -2.70 -32.40
C THR A 534 13.49 -2.61 -31.04
N ALA A 535 12.33 -3.26 -30.90
CA ALA A 535 11.56 -3.32 -29.66
C ALA A 535 12.36 -3.97 -28.53
N ARG A 536 13.06 -5.07 -28.83
CA ARG A 536 13.94 -5.74 -27.86
C ARG A 536 15.11 -4.86 -27.43
N GLN A 537 15.78 -4.21 -28.38
CA GLN A 537 16.89 -3.27 -28.07
C GLN A 537 16.41 -2.10 -27.22
N ALA A 538 15.22 -1.55 -27.50
CA ALA A 538 14.61 -0.49 -26.72
C ALA A 538 14.32 -0.93 -25.27
N LEU A 539 13.69 -2.09 -25.09
CA LEU A 539 13.43 -2.68 -23.78
C LEU A 539 14.73 -2.96 -23.02
N ASP A 540 15.72 -3.54 -23.69
CA ASP A 540 17.03 -3.85 -23.09
C ASP A 540 17.78 -2.57 -22.67
N LEU A 541 17.74 -1.53 -23.50
CA LEU A 541 18.37 -0.24 -23.19
C LEU A 541 17.79 0.38 -21.92
N LEU A 542 16.46 0.47 -21.84
CA LEU A 542 15.76 1.02 -20.67
C LEU A 542 15.97 0.15 -19.41
N ALA A 543 15.90 -1.18 -19.54
CA ALA A 543 16.10 -2.08 -18.41
C ALA A 543 17.53 -2.03 -17.86
N ASN A 544 18.52 -1.95 -18.75
CA ASN A 544 19.91 -1.80 -18.36
C ASN A 544 20.18 -0.45 -17.69
N ASP A 545 19.63 0.65 -18.22
CA ASP A 545 19.73 1.97 -17.57
C ASP A 545 19.09 1.95 -16.17
N PHE A 546 17.89 1.38 -16.05
CA PHE A 546 17.15 1.28 -14.79
C PHE A 546 17.94 0.50 -13.73
N ALA A 547 18.53 -0.66 -14.09
CA ALA A 547 19.35 -1.45 -13.18
C ALA A 547 20.70 -0.77 -12.84
N ALA A 548 21.34 -0.12 -13.82
CA ALA A 548 22.60 0.59 -13.63
C ALA A 548 22.45 1.76 -12.65
N HIS A 549 21.34 2.49 -12.73
CA HIS A 549 21.03 3.64 -11.89
C HIS A 549 20.17 3.27 -10.68
N GLY A 550 20.34 2.06 -10.14
CA GLY A 550 19.80 1.70 -8.84
C GLY A 550 18.28 1.64 -8.76
N PHE A 551 17.59 1.32 -9.86
CA PHE A 551 16.15 1.09 -9.90
C PHE A 551 15.29 2.29 -9.43
N HIS A 552 15.74 3.51 -9.66
CA HIS A 552 14.98 4.72 -9.37
C HIS A 552 13.81 4.92 -10.34
N VAL A 553 12.58 4.79 -9.84
CA VAL A 553 11.35 4.86 -10.66
C VAL A 553 11.22 6.22 -11.33
N ARG A 554 11.49 7.31 -10.61
CA ARG A 554 11.38 8.68 -11.15
C ARG A 554 12.32 8.90 -12.33
N ARG A 555 13.55 8.38 -12.27
CA ARG A 555 14.51 8.42 -13.38
C ARG A 555 13.97 7.71 -14.62
N LEU A 556 13.44 6.49 -14.46
CA LEU A 556 12.89 5.72 -15.58
C LEU A 556 11.75 6.49 -16.27
N VAL A 557 10.82 7.00 -15.47
CA VAL A 557 9.68 7.79 -15.97
C VAL A 557 10.15 9.07 -16.66
N ALA A 558 11.09 9.80 -16.06
CA ALA A 558 11.69 10.99 -16.67
C ALA A 558 12.37 10.67 -18.01
N THR A 559 13.09 9.53 -18.08
CA THR A 559 13.78 9.08 -19.29
C THR A 559 12.79 8.86 -20.42
N ILE A 560 11.69 8.16 -20.16
CA ILE A 560 10.64 7.92 -21.16
C ILE A 560 9.97 9.24 -21.56
N ALA A 561 9.56 10.07 -20.60
CA ALA A 561 8.88 11.34 -20.87
C ALA A 561 9.75 12.35 -21.68
N SER A 562 11.07 12.23 -21.58
CA SER A 562 12.03 13.09 -22.28
C SER A 562 12.30 12.66 -23.73
N THR A 563 11.83 11.48 -24.15
CA THR A 563 12.05 10.98 -25.52
C THR A 563 11.23 11.75 -26.55
N ARG A 564 11.72 11.83 -27.80
CA ARG A 564 10.89 12.28 -28.93
C ARG A 564 9.75 11.31 -29.20
N ALA A 565 9.96 10.02 -28.99
CA ALA A 565 8.91 9.01 -29.10
C ALA A 565 7.70 9.36 -28.21
N TYR A 566 7.91 9.62 -26.91
CA TYR A 566 6.81 10.01 -26.02
C TYR A 566 6.19 11.37 -26.39
N GLN A 567 6.99 12.29 -26.93
CA GLN A 567 6.54 13.64 -27.30
C GLN A 567 6.04 13.75 -28.74
N SER A 568 5.88 12.65 -29.49
CA SER A 568 5.42 12.68 -30.87
C SER A 568 3.91 12.57 -31.00
N ALA A 569 3.40 13.04 -32.15
CA ALA A 569 2.01 12.81 -32.52
C ALA A 569 1.79 11.33 -32.84
N VAL A 570 0.55 10.88 -32.69
CA VAL A 570 0.11 9.59 -33.25
C VAL A 570 0.28 9.66 -34.76
N VAL A 571 1.01 8.71 -35.35
CA VAL A 571 1.20 8.65 -36.81
C VAL A 571 0.20 7.63 -37.36
N GLY A 572 -0.99 8.07 -37.81
CA GLY A 572 -1.90 7.17 -38.53
C GLY A 572 -3.34 7.66 -38.68
N ASP A 573 -3.89 7.43 -39.87
CA ASP A 573 -5.20 7.85 -40.39
C ASP A 573 -6.41 7.56 -39.49
N SER A 574 -7.41 8.44 -39.61
CA SER A 574 -8.71 8.46 -38.95
C SER A 574 -9.65 7.26 -39.23
N THR A 575 -9.15 6.04 -39.45
CA THR A 575 -9.99 4.91 -39.89
C THR A 575 -9.64 3.53 -39.34
N SER A 576 -8.60 3.34 -38.52
CA SER A 576 -8.37 2.03 -37.88
C SER A 576 -9.08 1.92 -36.52
N THR A 577 -10.39 1.68 -36.55
CA THR A 577 -11.19 1.30 -35.37
C THR A 577 -11.09 -0.19 -35.03
N ALA A 578 -10.02 -0.87 -35.44
CA ALA A 578 -9.83 -2.30 -35.22
C ALA A 578 -8.67 -2.55 -34.25
N PHE A 579 -8.91 -2.28 -32.96
CA PHE A 579 -8.15 -2.92 -31.90
C PHE A 579 -8.56 -4.40 -31.85
N THR A 580 -7.92 -5.24 -32.67
CA THR A 580 -7.98 -6.68 -32.47
C THR A 580 -6.83 -7.09 -31.58
N GLU A 581 -7.11 -7.82 -30.49
CA GLU A 581 -6.20 -8.58 -29.62
C GLU A 581 -5.31 -9.61 -30.37
N LYS A 582 -5.26 -9.54 -31.69
CA LYS A 582 -4.52 -10.42 -32.59
C LYS A 582 -3.26 -9.72 -33.12
N SER A 583 -2.50 -9.09 -32.22
CA SER A 583 -1.07 -8.82 -32.43
C SER A 583 -0.28 -9.83 -31.59
N ILE A 584 -0.41 -11.09 -31.95
CA ILE A 584 0.65 -12.08 -31.73
C ILE A 584 1.11 -12.38 -33.15
N GLY A 585 1.99 -11.52 -33.65
CA GLY A 585 2.43 -11.44 -35.03
C GLY A 585 3.90 -11.80 -35.22
N ASP A 586 4.28 -11.86 -36.49
CA ASP A 586 5.33 -12.63 -37.12
C ASP A 586 6.66 -11.87 -37.29
N GLY A 587 6.86 -10.77 -36.55
CA GLY A 587 8.14 -10.05 -36.47
C GLY A 587 8.43 -9.12 -37.65
N THR A 588 7.41 -8.47 -38.22
CA THR A 588 7.58 -7.56 -39.37
C THR A 588 7.95 -6.12 -38.98
N GLU A 589 8.55 -5.35 -39.91
CA GLU A 589 8.92 -3.93 -39.74
C GLU A 589 7.73 -3.01 -39.42
N GLU A 590 6.50 -3.42 -39.74
CA GLU A 590 5.29 -2.65 -39.50
C GLU A 590 4.92 -2.60 -38.00
N GLU A 591 5.23 -3.66 -37.23
CA GLU A 591 5.07 -3.71 -35.76
C GLU A 591 6.05 -2.78 -35.03
N SER A 592 7.20 -2.46 -35.64
CA SER A 592 8.14 -1.49 -35.05
C SER A 592 7.57 -0.07 -34.98
N ARG A 593 6.56 0.24 -35.80
CA ARG A 593 5.83 1.53 -35.74
C ARG A 593 4.90 1.63 -34.55
N GLU A 594 4.55 0.54 -33.88
CA GLU A 594 3.71 0.61 -32.69
C GLU A 594 4.45 1.27 -31.52
N PHE A 595 5.79 1.24 -31.50
CA PHE A 595 6.61 1.74 -30.39
C PHE A 595 7.12 3.17 -30.50
N ILE A 596 6.78 3.87 -31.58
CA ILE A 596 7.39 5.18 -31.89
C ILE A 596 6.55 6.38 -31.44
N HIS A 597 5.32 6.15 -30.94
CA HIS A 597 4.43 7.18 -30.41
C HIS A 597 3.45 6.62 -29.38
N PRO A 598 2.98 7.43 -28.41
CA PRO A 598 1.87 7.03 -27.54
C PRO A 598 0.59 6.74 -28.34
N THR A 599 -0.29 5.91 -27.78
CA THR A 599 -1.63 5.67 -28.31
C THR A 599 -2.70 6.48 -27.57
N THR A 600 -3.70 6.94 -28.31
CA THR A 600 -4.91 7.52 -27.72
C THR A 600 -5.67 6.43 -26.97
N ARG A 601 -5.93 6.67 -25.69
CA ARG A 601 -6.61 5.74 -24.79
C ARG A 601 -7.72 6.47 -24.04
N PRO A 602 -8.84 5.78 -23.75
CA PRO A 602 -9.81 6.33 -22.83
C PRO A 602 -9.19 6.49 -21.44
N PHE A 603 -9.68 7.45 -20.67
CA PHE A 603 -9.33 7.57 -19.24
C PHE A 603 -9.57 6.26 -18.50
N THR A 604 -8.78 5.94 -17.48
CA THR A 604 -9.24 4.98 -16.47
C THR A 604 -10.45 5.54 -15.71
N VAL A 605 -11.09 4.72 -14.87
CA VAL A 605 -12.17 5.20 -14.00
C VAL A 605 -11.63 6.26 -13.04
N ASP A 606 -10.51 5.96 -12.35
CA ASP A 606 -9.83 6.90 -11.45
C ASP A 606 -9.46 8.22 -12.16
N GLN A 607 -8.89 8.14 -13.36
CA GLN A 607 -8.52 9.35 -14.12
C GLN A 607 -9.74 10.20 -14.47
N LEU A 608 -10.88 9.58 -14.79
CA LEU A 608 -12.11 10.32 -15.07
C LEU A 608 -12.62 11.00 -13.80
N TYR A 609 -12.71 10.27 -12.70
CA TYR A 609 -13.18 10.78 -11.43
C TYR A 609 -12.32 11.97 -10.96
N HIS A 610 -11.00 11.79 -10.86
CA HIS A 610 -10.08 12.85 -10.45
C HIS A 610 -10.03 14.03 -11.44
N SER A 611 -10.26 13.80 -12.73
CA SER A 611 -10.32 14.89 -13.71
C SER A 611 -11.61 15.69 -13.59
N VAL A 612 -12.73 15.05 -13.26
CA VAL A 612 -13.97 15.80 -12.95
C VAL A 612 -13.77 16.58 -11.68
N ASP A 613 -13.28 15.95 -10.60
CA ASP A 613 -13.03 16.60 -9.31
C ASP A 613 -12.16 17.85 -9.47
N GLN A 614 -11.11 17.74 -10.28
CA GLN A 614 -10.18 18.83 -10.51
C GLN A 614 -10.76 19.95 -11.40
N VAL A 615 -11.63 19.63 -12.35
CA VAL A 615 -12.31 20.64 -13.18
C VAL A 615 -13.38 21.38 -12.38
N THR A 616 -14.13 20.65 -11.55
CA THR A 616 -15.21 21.20 -10.74
C THR A 616 -14.74 21.76 -9.40
N GLU A 617 -13.48 21.49 -9.02
CA GLU A 617 -12.92 21.82 -7.70
C GLU A 617 -13.79 21.28 -6.55
N ARG A 618 -14.42 20.12 -6.78
CA ARG A 618 -15.34 19.43 -5.85
C ARG A 618 -15.03 17.95 -5.86
N VAL A 619 -14.84 17.35 -4.68
CA VAL A 619 -14.73 15.89 -4.58
C VAL A 619 -16.12 15.27 -4.73
N LEU A 620 -16.26 14.32 -5.65
CA LEU A 620 -17.52 13.61 -5.88
C LEU A 620 -17.74 12.51 -4.83
N THR A 621 -18.36 12.81 -3.69
CA THR A 621 -18.56 11.87 -2.57
C THR A 621 -19.32 10.58 -2.93
N ASP A 622 -20.19 10.62 -3.94
CA ASP A 622 -20.87 9.42 -4.43
C ASP A 622 -20.00 8.66 -5.43
N SER A 623 -19.86 7.35 -5.22
CA SER A 623 -19.35 6.47 -6.26
C SER A 623 -20.25 6.59 -7.50
N LEU A 624 -19.71 7.15 -8.59
CA LEU A 624 -20.39 7.23 -9.89
C LEU A 624 -20.96 5.86 -10.32
N PHE A 625 -20.35 4.78 -9.84
CA PHE A 625 -20.80 3.42 -10.03
C PHE A 625 -21.46 2.90 -8.74
N PRO A 626 -22.76 2.57 -8.72
CA PRO A 626 -23.41 2.06 -7.53
C PRO A 626 -22.69 0.80 -7.04
N LYS A 627 -22.32 0.79 -5.75
CA LYS A 627 -21.99 -0.47 -5.05
C LYS A 627 -23.31 -1.22 -4.91
N GLU A 628 -23.52 -2.33 -5.62
CA GLU A 628 -24.69 -3.16 -5.36
C GLU A 628 -24.62 -3.68 -3.90
N GLU A 629 -25.69 -3.47 -3.13
CA GLU A 629 -25.83 -4.03 -1.78
C GLU A 629 -25.65 -5.55 -1.85
N GLY A 630 -24.58 -6.05 -1.24
CA GLY A 630 -24.31 -7.48 -1.10
C GLY A 630 -23.41 -8.09 -2.17
N ASP A 631 -22.92 -7.32 -3.14
CA ASP A 631 -21.90 -7.79 -4.08
C ASP A 631 -20.67 -6.86 -4.10
N SER A 632 -19.75 -7.09 -3.15
CA SER A 632 -18.42 -6.46 -3.15
C SER A 632 -17.50 -7.00 -4.25
N SER A 633 -18.00 -7.89 -5.14
CA SER A 633 -17.19 -8.58 -6.14
C SER A 633 -17.24 -7.96 -7.54
N PHE A 634 -18.11 -6.98 -7.79
CA PHE A 634 -18.22 -6.32 -9.08
C PHE A 634 -17.59 -4.91 -9.06
N ASP A 635 -16.29 -4.86 -9.31
CA ASP A 635 -15.66 -3.64 -9.83
C ASP A 635 -15.75 -3.66 -11.37
N PRO A 636 -16.58 -2.82 -12.01
CA PRO A 636 -16.65 -2.73 -13.47
C PRO A 636 -15.33 -2.23 -14.12
N SER A 637 -14.29 -1.89 -13.33
CA SER A 637 -12.92 -1.71 -13.82
C SER A 637 -12.23 -3.04 -14.20
N VAL A 638 -12.86 -4.19 -13.89
CA VAL A 638 -12.41 -5.54 -14.24
C VAL A 638 -13.33 -6.16 -15.29
N GLU A 639 -13.18 -5.71 -16.53
CA GLU A 639 -13.32 -6.60 -17.69
C GLU A 639 -11.94 -6.61 -18.35
N ALA A 640 -11.25 -7.72 -18.58
CA ALA A 640 -11.53 -8.71 -19.64
C ALA A 640 -11.80 -8.12 -21.05
N PHE A 641 -12.02 -6.81 -21.17
CA PHE A 641 -12.02 -6.00 -22.37
C PHE A 641 -11.16 -4.79 -22.02
N GLY A 642 -9.94 -4.76 -22.55
CA GLY A 642 -8.83 -3.96 -22.02
C GLY A 642 -9.12 -2.49 -21.74
N GLU A 643 -8.13 -1.80 -21.17
CA GLU A 643 -8.05 -0.35 -20.90
C GLU A 643 -8.24 0.55 -22.17
N HIS A 644 -8.85 0.02 -23.23
CA HIS A 644 -8.94 0.52 -24.59
C HIS A 644 -10.39 0.79 -25.06
N SER A 645 -11.43 0.49 -24.27
CA SER A 645 -12.83 0.84 -24.63
C SER A 645 -13.63 1.48 -23.50
N VAL A 646 -14.33 2.57 -23.80
CA VAL A 646 -15.34 3.16 -22.90
C VAL A 646 -16.59 2.27 -22.94
N SER A 647 -16.97 1.68 -21.80
CA SER A 647 -18.19 0.88 -21.73
C SER A 647 -19.43 1.79 -21.87
N TYR A 648 -20.50 1.25 -22.48
CA TYR A 648 -21.78 1.97 -22.59
C TYR A 648 -22.32 2.37 -21.20
N ALA A 649 -22.15 1.50 -20.21
CA ALA A 649 -22.52 1.75 -18.82
C ALA A 649 -21.80 2.99 -18.26
N ARG A 650 -20.48 3.10 -18.46
CA ARG A 650 -19.71 4.28 -18.05
C ARG A 650 -20.21 5.56 -18.72
N SER A 651 -20.45 5.54 -20.03
CA SER A 651 -20.93 6.74 -20.73
C SER A 651 -22.33 7.15 -20.27
N LEU A 652 -23.20 6.21 -19.90
CA LEU A 652 -24.51 6.53 -19.35
C LEU A 652 -24.41 7.13 -17.95
N ILE A 653 -23.58 6.54 -17.09
CA ILE A 653 -23.35 7.02 -15.73
C ILE A 653 -22.83 8.46 -15.75
N GLN A 654 -21.80 8.74 -16.54
CA GLN A 654 -21.21 10.08 -16.62
C GLN A 654 -22.21 11.14 -17.11
N ARG A 655 -23.14 10.77 -17.99
CA ARG A 655 -24.14 11.70 -18.56
C ARG A 655 -25.35 11.94 -17.66
N ASN A 656 -25.66 11.00 -16.75
CA ASN A 656 -26.86 11.02 -15.93
C ASN A 656 -26.54 11.00 -14.42
N SER A 657 -25.30 11.31 -14.04
CA SER A 657 -24.89 11.39 -12.63
C SER A 657 -25.35 12.71 -12.04
N ASP A 658 -26.17 12.64 -11.00
CA ASP A 658 -26.60 13.81 -10.22
C ASP A 658 -25.41 14.47 -9.55
N SER A 659 -24.45 13.70 -9.02
CA SER A 659 -23.25 14.21 -8.36
C SER A 659 -22.38 15.04 -9.32
N ILE A 660 -22.20 14.62 -10.58
CA ILE A 660 -21.50 15.42 -11.61
C ILE A 660 -22.32 16.67 -11.95
N ALA A 661 -23.64 16.57 -12.06
CA ALA A 661 -24.49 17.72 -12.37
C ALA A 661 -24.42 18.80 -11.27
N ILE A 662 -24.46 18.38 -10.00
CA ILE A 662 -24.30 19.26 -8.83
C ILE A 662 -22.91 19.92 -8.85
N ALA A 663 -21.84 19.13 -9.08
CA ALA A 663 -20.48 19.66 -9.16
C ALA A 663 -20.30 20.70 -10.27
N ILE A 664 -20.93 20.50 -11.42
CA ILE A 664 -20.95 21.49 -12.51
C ILE A 664 -21.67 22.77 -12.08
N GLN A 665 -22.84 22.65 -11.45
CA GLN A 665 -23.64 23.78 -11.01
C GLN A 665 -22.88 24.65 -10.01
N GLU A 666 -22.32 24.03 -8.96
CA GLU A 666 -21.55 24.72 -7.93
C GLU A 666 -20.31 25.38 -8.49
N GLN A 667 -19.58 24.71 -9.40
CA GLN A 667 -18.40 25.31 -10.02
C GLN A 667 -18.76 26.54 -10.87
N VAL A 668 -19.88 26.49 -11.60
CA VAL A 668 -20.36 27.64 -12.37
C VAL A 668 -20.78 28.79 -11.44
N GLU A 669 -21.41 28.48 -10.31
CA GLU A 669 -21.80 29.46 -9.29
C GLU A 669 -20.56 30.13 -8.66
N LYS A 670 -19.60 29.34 -8.19
CA LYS A 670 -18.30 29.82 -7.68
C LYS A 670 -17.60 30.72 -8.69
N MET A 671 -17.54 30.31 -9.95
CA MET A 671 -16.93 31.12 -11.01
C MET A 671 -17.65 32.46 -11.24
N ARG A 672 -18.98 32.52 -11.08
CA ARG A 672 -19.71 33.79 -11.17
C ARG A 672 -19.38 34.71 -10.00
N GLU A 673 -19.16 34.16 -8.81
CA GLU A 673 -18.71 34.93 -7.65
C GLU A 673 -17.29 35.48 -7.84
N GLU A 674 -16.36 34.66 -8.36
CA GLU A 674 -14.96 35.05 -8.58
C GLU A 674 -14.79 36.06 -9.72
N LEU A 675 -15.46 35.82 -10.85
CA LEU A 675 -15.25 36.55 -12.10
C LEU A 675 -16.28 37.66 -12.35
N GLY A 676 -17.37 37.70 -11.57
CA GLY A 676 -18.46 38.65 -11.73
C GLY A 676 -19.05 38.64 -13.14
N ASP A 677 -19.25 39.83 -13.70
CA ASP A 677 -19.75 40.05 -15.07
C ASP A 677 -18.69 39.80 -16.17
N ALA A 678 -17.72 38.91 -15.93
CA ALA A 678 -16.73 38.55 -16.94
C ALA A 678 -17.43 38.15 -18.26
N PRO A 679 -16.87 38.54 -19.42
CA PRO A 679 -17.49 38.20 -20.69
C PRO A 679 -17.70 36.69 -20.81
N ILE A 680 -18.88 36.24 -21.25
CA ILE A 680 -19.21 34.82 -21.50
C ILE A 680 -18.09 34.08 -22.23
N ARG A 681 -17.40 34.74 -23.17
CA ARG A 681 -16.26 34.17 -23.90
C ARG A 681 -15.06 33.82 -23.01
N ALA A 682 -14.76 34.63 -21.99
CA ALA A 682 -13.68 34.35 -21.04
C ALA A 682 -13.99 33.13 -20.17
N ASN A 683 -15.25 32.98 -19.73
CA ASN A 683 -15.69 31.78 -18.99
C ASN A 683 -15.60 30.51 -19.85
N ILE A 684 -16.03 30.60 -21.11
CA ILE A 684 -15.88 29.48 -22.06
C ILE A 684 -14.39 29.14 -22.25
N GLU A 685 -13.51 30.12 -22.44
CA GLU A 685 -12.07 29.88 -22.56
C GLU A 685 -11.51 29.19 -21.30
N ARG A 686 -11.91 29.63 -20.10
CA ARG A 686 -11.52 28.99 -18.83
C ARG A 686 -11.96 27.52 -18.78
N PHE A 687 -13.18 27.21 -19.18
CA PHE A 687 -13.65 25.81 -19.24
C PHE A 687 -12.85 24.95 -20.21
N TYR A 688 -12.52 25.48 -21.40
CA TYR A 688 -11.69 24.76 -22.37
C TYR A 688 -10.28 24.48 -21.83
N LEU A 689 -9.70 25.42 -21.09
CA LEU A 689 -8.37 25.25 -20.49
C LEU A 689 -8.37 24.31 -19.28
N ALA A 690 -9.45 24.30 -18.49
CA ALA A 690 -9.64 23.36 -17.38
C ALA A 690 -9.90 21.93 -17.87
N THR A 691 -10.73 21.76 -18.90
CA THR A 691 -11.16 20.42 -19.38
C THR A 691 -10.24 19.85 -20.45
N LEU A 692 -10.03 20.59 -21.54
CA LEU A 692 -9.35 20.13 -22.76
C LEU A 692 -7.90 20.60 -22.85
N VAL A 693 -7.44 21.45 -21.91
CA VAL A 693 -6.05 21.91 -21.80
C VAL A 693 -5.60 22.72 -23.04
N ARG A 694 -6.55 23.30 -23.77
CA ARG A 694 -6.29 24.15 -24.95
C ARG A 694 -7.31 25.27 -25.03
N ARG A 695 -7.05 26.27 -25.89
CA ARG A 695 -8.06 27.30 -26.21
C ARG A 695 -9.12 26.75 -27.18
N PRO A 696 -10.36 27.26 -27.11
CA PRO A 696 -11.38 26.94 -28.11
C PRO A 696 -10.98 27.52 -29.47
N THR A 697 -11.30 26.79 -30.54
CA THR A 697 -11.25 27.33 -31.90
C THR A 697 -12.33 28.41 -32.08
N ASP A 698 -12.18 29.29 -33.09
CA ASP A 698 -13.19 30.31 -33.40
C ASP A 698 -14.59 29.73 -33.63
N ARG A 699 -14.64 28.54 -34.24
CA ARG A 699 -15.88 27.80 -34.47
C ARG A 699 -16.48 27.32 -33.15
N GLU A 700 -15.71 26.62 -32.33
CA GLU A 700 -16.15 26.15 -31.01
C GLU A 700 -16.62 27.31 -30.13
N LEU A 701 -15.84 28.38 -30.05
CA LEU A 701 -16.19 29.57 -29.26
C LEU A 701 -17.52 30.18 -29.71
N THR A 702 -17.78 30.21 -31.03
CA THR A 702 -19.05 30.72 -31.57
C THR A 702 -20.23 29.84 -31.14
N TRP A 703 -20.12 28.52 -31.23
CA TRP A 703 -21.18 27.59 -30.85
C TRP A 703 -21.41 27.58 -29.34
N MET A 704 -20.35 27.54 -28.55
CA MET A 704 -20.43 27.56 -27.08
C MET A 704 -20.94 28.90 -26.56
N THR A 705 -20.62 30.03 -27.21
CA THR A 705 -21.23 31.33 -26.86
C THR A 705 -22.73 31.35 -27.13
N LYS A 706 -23.19 30.65 -28.18
CA LYS A 706 -24.62 30.54 -28.47
C LYS A 706 -25.32 29.66 -27.44
N LEU A 707 -24.71 28.53 -27.06
CA LEU A 707 -25.22 27.63 -26.01
C LEU A 707 -25.27 28.33 -24.65
N ALA A 708 -24.19 29.01 -24.26
CA ALA A 708 -24.14 29.77 -23.01
C ALA A 708 -25.24 30.85 -22.88
N LYS A 709 -25.79 31.31 -24.01
CA LYS A 709 -26.85 32.33 -24.09
C LYS A 709 -28.26 31.74 -24.33
N SER A 710 -28.41 30.42 -24.46
CA SER A 710 -29.73 29.83 -24.72
C SER A 710 -30.63 29.85 -23.48
N GLU A 711 -30.03 29.79 -22.30
CA GLU A 711 -30.76 29.81 -21.02
C GLU A 711 -30.67 31.18 -20.34
N PRO A 712 -31.74 31.63 -19.66
CA PRO A 712 -31.71 32.81 -18.80
C PRO A 712 -30.79 32.60 -17.59
N ASP A 713 -30.35 33.71 -16.98
CA ASP A 713 -29.61 33.74 -15.72
C ASP A 713 -28.23 33.05 -15.73
N GLY A 714 -27.65 32.85 -16.92
CA GLY A 714 -26.29 32.33 -17.10
C GLY A 714 -26.16 30.79 -17.01
N ARG A 715 -27.27 30.06 -16.78
CA ARG A 715 -27.28 28.59 -16.65
C ARG A 715 -26.76 27.86 -17.89
N GLY A 716 -26.78 28.48 -19.07
CA GLY A 716 -26.19 27.90 -20.27
C GLY A 716 -24.66 27.67 -20.15
N LEU A 717 -23.98 28.26 -19.17
CA LEU A 717 -22.59 27.92 -18.86
C LEU A 717 -22.44 26.53 -18.24
N GLU A 718 -23.45 26.04 -17.51
CA GLU A 718 -23.52 24.67 -16.99
C GLU A 718 -23.58 23.68 -18.16
N ASP A 719 -24.42 23.97 -19.17
CA ASP A 719 -24.49 23.16 -20.39
C ASP A 719 -23.16 23.12 -21.14
N VAL A 720 -22.44 24.25 -21.22
CA VAL A 720 -21.12 24.29 -21.86
C VAL A 720 -20.14 23.37 -21.13
N LEU A 721 -20.07 23.45 -19.80
CA LEU A 721 -19.16 22.60 -19.01
C LEU A 721 -19.56 21.13 -19.11
N TRP A 722 -20.86 20.82 -19.04
CA TRP A 722 -21.38 19.47 -19.23
C TRP A 722 -21.00 18.89 -20.59
N VAL A 723 -21.14 19.67 -21.68
CA VAL A 723 -20.75 19.22 -23.03
C VAL A 723 -19.26 18.92 -23.12
N LEU A 724 -18.41 19.73 -22.48
CA LEU A 724 -16.96 19.51 -22.48
C LEU A 724 -16.59 18.23 -21.72
N LEU A 725 -17.12 18.03 -20.51
CA LEU A 725 -16.89 16.83 -19.70
C LEU A 725 -17.40 15.55 -20.39
N ASN A 726 -18.41 15.65 -21.25
CA ASN A 726 -18.97 14.52 -21.99
C ASN A 726 -18.39 14.36 -23.41
N SER A 727 -17.39 15.16 -23.78
CA SER A 727 -16.75 15.10 -25.09
C SER A 727 -15.78 13.91 -25.21
N VAL A 728 -15.55 13.43 -26.43
CA VAL A 728 -14.56 12.37 -26.70
C VAL A 728 -13.15 12.83 -26.33
N GLU A 729 -12.84 14.10 -26.59
CA GLU A 729 -11.54 14.69 -26.29
C GLU A 729 -11.27 14.72 -24.77
N PHE A 730 -12.27 15.09 -23.96
CA PHE A 730 -12.12 15.03 -22.50
C PHE A 730 -11.91 13.61 -22.00
N ASN A 731 -12.59 12.63 -22.59
CA ASN A 731 -12.55 11.24 -22.14
C ASN A 731 -11.34 10.44 -22.64
N THR A 732 -10.39 11.09 -23.31
CA THR A 732 -9.17 10.48 -23.83
C THR A 732 -7.91 11.22 -23.39
N ASN A 733 -6.79 10.51 -23.35
CA ASN A 733 -5.54 11.00 -22.78
C ASN A 733 -4.79 12.07 -23.61
N HIS A 734 -5.09 12.23 -24.90
CA HIS A 734 -4.57 13.32 -25.75
C HIS A 734 -5.28 13.42 -27.10
#